data_AF-A0A8T1WM65-F1
#
_entry.id   AF-A0A8T1WM65-F1
#
_cell.length_a   1.000
_cell.length_b   1.000
_cell.length_c   1.000
_cell.angle_alpha   90.00
_cell.angle_beta   90.00
_cell.angle_gamma   90.00
#
_symmetry.space_group_name_H-M   'P 1'
#
loop_
_entity.id
_entity.type
_entity.pdbx_description
1 polymer ?
#
loop_
_entity_poly.entity_id
_entity_poly.type
_entity_poly.pdbx_seq_one_letter_code
_entity_poly.pdbx_strand_id
1 'polypeptide(L)'
;MSRTVPSRALDPVYDAVYTVSSSGGSFRKGVYRASSKPASTSSTINNQNPTEGSQLVSGSQRAKFHRRPVLPHLEAEPPEVFLAPVYAAVPTTHIKHQDPKASTSSYVAAEMVEGSMRSVGIQTVYRDSDAQTDPYTPDYTVQKTAAGVTPEIATLAGLNHARGQLPVGQAELELIERNRKKRAFEASLPPMTDEASFLLRKVMLEAQETREWAYREAEIDAFHDQRVALLEQALAEREKENAFLSEQRLEALRQRLLHEKENALEAIQQERVAALRKLTKKRAQRQHERGFGASKPERGRDIIAEYANFGSQVYAPVTRDGKAGKMEVRELGIGKPQFLQLDALRELESALPARMLLPAAGKYKPREKSGRTAKERKQAAVEAHLLKMESIIKKGKEQSENAGDASPGAHGQSRQSVGSPLSRRASQRQQPLVRPPTPDYAIAHVADTQQHDVEDAARLLQKLLRGRAVQNMMFEGKERRAELIAELRAADEQLAVQRRHEFELLQGSGTEAIDRVAYAATTRVEGEVVSEMLDFLSKELSRSREVAKMRSFVVKAAEQRRVREVEEGGRRQAEDLLREREDEVFRRVMQVHQETSRDFVDDVLEEVALEQAHAQALHELHVRSAGVDGIVLQLENEMDSDETVVRELVASFLLPHVQRQHVRRQVTQEQMKYMTAAHTLLTDMAAGMSQPQPDPSSSGAEDAT
;
A
#
# COMPACT_ATOMS: atom_id res chain seq x y z
N MET A 1 30.83 -23.66 -6.58
CA MET A 1 31.49 -22.61 -5.78
C MET A 1 30.67 -22.38 -4.53
N SER A 2 31.06 -23.05 -3.45
CA SER A 2 30.50 -22.94 -2.11
C SER A 2 31.02 -21.67 -1.43
N ARG A 3 30.13 -20.86 -0.86
CA ARG A 3 30.51 -19.84 0.13
C ARG A 3 29.96 -20.24 1.48
N THR A 4 30.85 -20.84 2.25
CA THR A 4 30.77 -21.10 3.68
C THR A 4 30.87 -19.78 4.43
N VAL A 5 29.93 -19.53 5.37
CA VAL A 5 30.06 -18.45 6.36
C VAL A 5 30.72 -19.06 7.60
N PRO A 6 31.82 -18.50 8.12
CA PRO A 6 32.48 -19.05 9.29
C PRO A 6 31.71 -18.70 10.56
N SER A 7 31.40 -19.73 11.34
CA SER A 7 30.97 -19.63 12.73
C SER A 7 32.13 -19.12 13.60
N ARG A 8 31.91 -18.04 14.37
CA ARG A 8 32.86 -17.59 15.38
C ARG A 8 32.39 -18.05 16.76
N ALA A 9 33.30 -18.75 17.44
CA ALA A 9 33.12 -19.34 18.75
C ALA A 9 33.09 -18.31 19.88
N LEU A 10 32.40 -18.69 20.95
CA LEU A 10 32.37 -18.03 22.26
C LEU A 10 33.77 -17.94 22.87
N ASP A 11 34.09 -16.84 23.56
CA ASP A 11 34.83 -16.92 24.83
C ASP A 11 34.44 -15.76 25.79
N PRO A 12 34.40 -15.98 27.12
CA PRO A 12 33.82 -15.07 28.12
C PRO A 12 34.88 -14.43 29.05
N VAL A 13 34.94 -13.11 29.17
CA VAL A 13 35.61 -12.44 30.33
C VAL A 13 34.94 -11.10 30.64
N TYR A 14 34.67 -10.90 31.93
CA TYR A 14 34.17 -9.72 32.68
C TYR A 14 34.92 -8.41 32.35
N ASP A 15 34.25 -7.28 32.08
CA ASP A 15 33.77 -6.19 32.98
C ASP A 15 34.84 -5.07 33.10
N ALA A 16 34.60 -3.77 33.34
CA ALA A 16 33.44 -3.02 33.83
C ALA A 16 33.56 -1.54 33.40
N VAL A 17 32.46 -0.84 33.10
CA VAL A 17 32.29 0.59 33.45
C VAL A 17 30.80 0.90 33.59
N TYR A 18 30.28 0.73 34.81
CA TYR A 18 29.14 1.48 35.29
C TYR A 18 29.63 2.88 35.69
N THR A 19 29.21 3.92 34.98
CA THR A 19 29.16 5.29 35.53
C THR A 19 27.71 5.67 35.73
N VAL A 20 27.30 5.72 36.99
CA VAL A 20 26.03 6.31 37.42
C VAL A 20 26.23 7.82 37.48
N SER A 21 25.62 8.55 36.54
CA SER A 21 25.46 10.00 36.68
C SER A 21 24.03 10.31 37.09
N SER A 22 23.92 10.76 38.33
CA SER A 22 22.75 11.28 39.01
C SER A 22 22.26 12.59 38.39
N SER A 23 21.08 12.56 37.79
CA SER A 23 20.20 13.74 37.73
C SER A 23 18.77 13.25 37.61
N GLY A 24 18.02 13.38 38.70
CA GLY A 24 16.61 13.01 38.78
C GLY A 24 15.77 13.80 37.78
N GLY A 25 15.00 13.08 36.97
CA GLY A 25 13.97 13.63 36.09
C GLY A 25 12.79 12.67 36.05
N SER A 26 11.61 13.19 36.37
CA SER A 26 10.36 12.47 36.60
C SER A 26 10.03 11.38 35.57
N PHE A 27 9.68 10.19 36.08
CA PHE A 27 9.00 9.12 35.35
C PHE A 27 7.73 9.67 34.68
N ARG A 28 7.69 9.73 33.33
CA ARG A 28 6.43 9.87 32.57
C ARG A 28 6.08 8.51 31.97
N LYS A 29 5.03 7.92 32.54
CA LYS A 29 4.30 6.76 32.03
C LYS A 29 3.45 7.25 30.84
N GLY A 30 3.72 6.77 29.63
CA GLY A 30 2.93 7.15 28.45
C GLY A 30 3.63 6.86 27.13
N VAL A 31 3.83 5.58 26.81
CA VAL A 31 4.20 5.16 25.44
C VAL A 31 2.93 5.22 24.60
N TYR A 32 2.90 6.16 23.66
CA TYR A 32 1.87 6.25 22.62
C TYR A 32 1.86 4.96 21.80
N ARG A 33 0.77 4.19 21.93
CA ARG A 33 0.38 3.18 20.93
C ARG A 33 -0.28 3.94 19.77
N ALA A 34 0.38 4.00 18.62
CA ALA A 34 -0.29 4.37 17.38
C ALA A 34 -1.05 3.14 16.86
N SER A 35 -2.37 3.13 17.04
CA SER A 35 -3.25 2.13 16.42
C SER A 35 -3.51 2.54 14.96
N SER A 36 -3.08 1.72 14.01
CA SER A 36 -3.45 1.84 12.61
C SER A 36 -4.88 1.36 12.37
N LYS A 37 -5.83 2.31 12.30
CA LYS A 37 -7.09 2.14 11.56
C LYS A 37 -7.33 3.40 10.73
N PRO A 38 -7.76 3.29 9.46
CA PRO A 38 -8.00 4.44 8.60
C PRO A 38 -9.31 5.12 9.00
N ALA A 39 -9.26 6.41 9.30
CA ALA A 39 -10.45 7.22 9.52
C ALA A 39 -11.07 7.60 8.17
N SER A 40 -12.36 7.31 8.01
CA SER A 40 -13.18 7.90 6.98
C SER A 40 -13.38 9.39 7.29
N THR A 41 -13.27 10.24 6.27
CA THR A 41 -13.53 11.67 6.42
C THR A 41 -14.85 12.00 5.74
N SER A 42 -15.93 11.95 6.53
CA SER A 42 -17.10 12.81 6.33
C SER A 42 -17.03 13.95 7.34
N SER A 43 -17.17 15.16 6.80
CA SER A 43 -17.20 16.48 7.42
C SER A 43 -17.93 16.63 8.75
N THR A 44 -17.33 17.36 9.70
CA THR A 44 -18.05 18.44 10.41
C THR A 44 -17.10 19.55 10.85
N ILE A 45 -17.55 20.76 10.57
CA ILE A 45 -16.96 22.08 10.79
C ILE A 45 -16.74 22.36 12.28
N ASN A 46 -15.62 23.00 12.62
CA ASN A 46 -15.53 23.85 13.81
C ASN A 46 -14.74 25.12 13.47
N ASN A 47 -15.45 26.25 13.56
CA ASN A 47 -14.97 27.60 13.31
C ASN A 47 -13.88 27.98 14.31
N GLN A 48 -12.65 28.17 13.84
CA GLN A 48 -11.69 29.08 14.46
C GLN A 48 -11.32 30.13 13.41
N ASN A 49 -11.66 31.39 13.69
CA ASN A 49 -11.39 32.53 12.85
C ASN A 49 -9.86 32.67 12.62
N PRO A 50 -9.37 32.73 11.37
CA PRO A 50 -7.93 32.80 11.07
C PRO A 50 -7.35 34.23 11.16
N THR A 51 -8.06 35.17 11.78
CA THR A 51 -7.73 36.60 11.69
C THR A 51 -6.60 37.05 12.63
N GLU A 52 -6.34 36.36 13.73
CA GLU A 52 -5.35 36.81 14.74
C GLU A 52 -3.89 36.58 14.33
N GLY A 53 -3.60 35.61 13.44
CA GLY A 53 -2.24 35.36 12.96
C GLY A 53 -1.81 36.19 11.75
N SER A 54 -2.74 36.90 11.10
CA SER A 54 -2.52 37.54 9.80
C SER A 54 -1.90 38.95 9.88
N GLN A 55 -1.97 39.58 11.06
CA GLN A 55 -1.50 40.95 11.29
C GLN A 55 -0.04 41.03 11.73
N LEU A 56 0.56 39.91 12.17
CA LEU A 56 1.92 39.87 12.72
C LEU A 56 3.01 39.58 11.67
N VAL A 57 2.65 39.28 10.42
CA VAL A 57 3.60 38.93 9.35
C VAL A 57 3.50 39.92 8.20
N SER A 58 4.39 40.92 8.20
CA SER A 58 4.54 41.90 7.11
C SER A 58 5.82 41.64 6.29
N GLY A 59 5.81 42.03 5.02
CA GLY A 59 6.95 41.88 4.08
C GLY A 59 6.68 40.99 2.88
N SER A 60 7.61 40.98 1.92
CA SER A 60 7.53 40.25 0.64
C SER A 60 7.43 38.73 0.79
N GLN A 61 7.72 38.18 1.98
CA GLN A 61 7.70 36.74 2.26
C GLN A 61 6.40 36.24 2.89
N ARG A 62 5.35 37.09 3.00
CA ARG A 62 4.05 36.73 3.59
C ARG A 62 3.41 35.48 2.97
N ALA A 63 3.62 35.26 1.67
CA ALA A 63 3.06 34.11 0.94
C ALA A 63 3.57 32.74 1.44
N LYS A 64 4.72 32.67 2.12
CA LYS A 64 5.27 31.42 2.67
C LYS A 64 4.52 30.91 3.91
N PHE A 65 3.76 31.79 4.57
CA PHE A 65 3.10 31.50 5.85
C PHE A 65 1.60 31.21 5.70
N HIS A 66 1.05 31.33 4.49
CA HIS A 66 -0.33 30.93 4.17
C HIS A 66 -0.34 29.56 3.51
N ARG A 67 -1.02 28.58 4.12
CA ARG A 67 -1.29 27.29 3.47
C ARG A 67 -2.41 27.49 2.44
N ARG A 68 -2.17 27.14 1.17
CA ARG A 68 -3.21 27.08 0.15
C ARG A 68 -4.07 25.82 0.36
N PRO A 69 -5.40 25.88 0.20
CA PRO A 69 -6.23 24.69 0.16
C PRO A 69 -5.93 23.88 -1.11
N VAL A 70 -5.74 22.57 -0.96
CA VAL A 70 -5.44 21.65 -2.07
C VAL A 70 -6.75 21.33 -2.80
N LEU A 71 -6.84 21.70 -4.08
CA LEU A 71 -7.94 21.34 -4.98
C LEU A 71 -7.61 19.98 -5.65
N PRO A 72 -8.44 18.92 -5.52
CA PRO A 72 -8.04 17.55 -5.88
C PRO A 72 -7.95 17.19 -7.38
N HIS A 73 -8.17 18.12 -8.32
CA HIS A 73 -8.32 17.79 -9.75
C HIS A 73 -7.56 18.70 -10.72
N LEU A 74 -6.51 19.38 -10.27
CA LEU A 74 -5.55 20.02 -11.17
C LEU A 74 -4.19 19.38 -10.91
N GLU A 75 -3.76 18.54 -11.84
CA GLU A 75 -2.36 18.15 -11.95
C GLU A 75 -1.56 19.45 -12.13
N ALA A 76 -0.87 19.86 -11.07
CA ALA A 76 0.09 20.94 -11.15
C ALA A 76 1.33 20.38 -11.83
N GLU A 77 1.48 20.66 -13.13
CA GLU A 77 2.79 20.57 -13.76
C GLU A 77 3.78 21.42 -12.94
N PRO A 78 4.92 20.84 -12.52
CA PRO A 78 5.87 21.55 -11.69
C PRO A 78 6.46 22.73 -12.47
N PRO A 79 6.60 23.93 -11.88
CA PRO A 79 7.29 25.03 -12.54
C PRO A 79 8.75 24.64 -12.70
N GLU A 80 9.16 24.34 -13.93
CA GLU A 80 10.56 24.30 -14.31
C GLU A 80 11.21 25.64 -13.93
N VAL A 81 12.38 25.54 -13.30
CA VAL A 81 13.16 26.66 -12.82
C VAL A 81 13.65 27.47 -14.01
N PHE A 82 12.89 28.50 -14.41
CA PHE A 82 13.39 29.56 -15.27
C PHE A 82 14.07 30.64 -14.41
N LEU A 83 15.40 30.55 -14.33
CA LEU A 83 16.23 31.73 -14.13
C LEU A 83 16.19 32.55 -15.43
N ALA A 84 15.43 33.64 -15.44
CA ALA A 84 15.55 34.67 -16.47
C ALA A 84 16.34 35.86 -15.91
N PRO A 85 17.31 36.43 -16.65
CA PRO A 85 17.54 37.86 -16.61
C PRO A 85 16.49 38.56 -17.50
N VAL A 86 16.03 39.72 -17.01
CA VAL A 86 15.09 40.63 -17.66
C VAL A 86 15.56 41.02 -19.06
N TYR A 87 14.75 40.82 -20.10
CA TYR A 87 14.63 41.75 -21.24
C TYR A 87 13.25 41.62 -21.89
N ALA A 88 12.65 42.77 -22.19
CA ALA A 88 11.34 42.92 -22.79
C ALA A 88 11.38 42.88 -24.33
N ALA A 89 10.24 42.49 -24.92
CA ALA A 89 9.73 42.73 -26.29
C ALA A 89 10.22 41.83 -27.47
N VAL A 90 9.46 40.75 -27.75
CA VAL A 90 8.56 40.49 -28.93
C VAL A 90 9.03 40.96 -30.34
N PRO A 91 8.78 40.24 -31.48
CA PRO A 91 8.56 38.79 -31.73
C PRO A 91 9.22 38.19 -33.03
N THR A 92 8.90 36.90 -33.28
CA THR A 92 8.84 36.12 -34.57
C THR A 92 10.08 35.35 -35.11
N THR A 93 10.08 34.02 -34.86
CA THR A 93 10.13 32.85 -35.79
C THR A 93 11.02 32.92 -37.06
N HIS A 94 11.82 31.92 -37.50
CA HIS A 94 11.96 30.48 -37.21
C HIS A 94 13.24 29.92 -37.93
N ILE A 95 13.86 28.88 -37.33
CA ILE A 95 14.62 27.73 -37.91
C ILE A 95 16.11 27.93 -38.31
N LYS A 96 17.01 27.14 -37.65
CA LYS A 96 17.94 26.18 -38.30
C LYS A 96 18.78 25.31 -37.32
N HIS A 97 18.82 24.03 -37.67
CA HIS A 97 19.70 22.87 -37.42
C HIS A 97 21.04 22.96 -36.63
N GLN A 98 21.18 22.03 -35.67
CA GLN A 98 22.22 20.96 -35.46
C GLN A 98 23.64 21.12 -36.06
N ASP A 99 24.74 21.10 -35.27
CA ASP A 99 25.57 19.97 -34.74
C ASP A 99 26.96 19.98 -35.47
N PRO A 100 27.99 19.12 -35.23
CA PRO A 100 28.66 18.57 -34.03
C PRO A 100 30.23 18.67 -34.09
N LYS A 101 30.94 18.13 -33.07
CA LYS A 101 32.14 17.22 -33.14
C LYS A 101 33.30 17.55 -32.18
N ALA A 102 33.77 16.52 -31.46
CA ALA A 102 35.19 16.28 -31.23
C ALA A 102 35.47 14.77 -31.08
N SER A 103 36.32 14.26 -31.96
CA SER A 103 36.99 12.95 -31.90
C SER A 103 38.44 13.13 -31.44
N THR A 104 38.92 12.18 -30.66
CA THR A 104 40.26 12.12 -30.08
C THR A 104 41.20 11.29 -30.96
N SER A 105 42.44 11.74 -31.13
CA SER A 105 43.59 10.88 -31.50
C SER A 105 44.88 11.48 -30.95
N SER A 106 45.80 10.59 -30.56
CA SER A 106 47.03 10.80 -29.79
C SER A 106 48.30 10.62 -30.64
N TYR A 107 49.33 11.46 -30.47
CA TYR A 107 50.76 11.05 -30.37
C TYR A 107 51.73 12.21 -30.02
N VAL A 108 52.45 12.02 -28.91
CA VAL A 108 53.89 12.24 -28.58
C VAL A 108 54.64 13.57 -28.87
N ALA A 109 55.03 14.20 -27.74
CA ALA A 109 56.30 14.83 -27.30
C ALA A 109 57.06 15.88 -28.13
N ALA A 110 57.26 17.07 -27.52
CA ALA A 110 58.53 17.79 -27.42
C ALA A 110 58.49 18.86 -26.30
N GLU A 111 59.65 19.09 -25.68
CA GLU A 111 59.96 19.89 -24.47
C GLU A 111 59.84 21.42 -24.58
N MET A 112 59.61 22.03 -23.40
CA MET A 112 60.15 23.29 -22.83
C MET A 112 60.08 24.62 -23.60
N VAL A 113 59.43 25.63 -23.00
CA VAL A 113 60.03 26.80 -22.29
C VAL A 113 58.95 27.89 -22.15
N GLU A 114 58.94 28.51 -20.96
CA GLU A 114 58.05 29.58 -20.50
C GLU A 114 58.01 30.82 -21.41
N GLY A 115 56.82 31.42 -21.49
CA GLY A 115 56.60 32.81 -21.85
C GLY A 115 55.27 33.25 -21.28
N SER A 116 55.29 33.89 -20.11
CA SER A 116 54.13 34.55 -19.52
C SER A 116 53.65 35.67 -20.44
N MET A 117 52.75 35.35 -21.36
CA MET A 117 51.99 36.34 -22.13
C MET A 117 50.57 36.36 -21.58
N ARG A 118 50.25 37.43 -20.85
CA ARG A 118 48.90 37.72 -20.36
C ARG A 118 48.04 38.08 -21.58
N SER A 119 47.22 37.14 -22.05
CA SER A 119 46.22 37.45 -23.08
C SER A 119 45.20 38.41 -22.48
N VAL A 120 45.12 39.62 -23.06
CA VAL A 120 44.05 40.57 -22.76
C VAL A 120 42.94 40.27 -23.76
N GLY A 121 41.94 39.49 -23.33
CA GLY A 121 40.72 39.32 -24.11
C GLY A 121 39.92 40.62 -24.06
N ILE A 122 39.80 41.31 -25.19
CA ILE A 122 38.81 42.36 -25.36
C ILE A 122 37.52 41.66 -25.76
N GLN A 123 36.51 41.71 -24.91
CA GLN A 123 35.19 41.18 -25.23
C GLN A 123 34.52 42.17 -26.21
N THR A 124 34.53 41.85 -27.50
CA THR A 124 33.67 42.53 -28.47
C THR A 124 32.21 42.25 -28.08
N VAL A 125 31.34 43.26 -28.19
CA VAL A 125 29.91 43.15 -27.88
C VAL A 125 29.20 42.12 -28.77
N TYR A 126 29.83 41.76 -29.89
CA TYR A 126 29.37 40.76 -30.85
C TYR A 126 30.34 39.57 -30.85
N ARG A 127 29.80 38.35 -30.91
CA ARG A 127 30.61 37.15 -31.18
C ARG A 127 31.08 37.20 -32.64
N ASP A 128 32.31 36.78 -32.93
CA ASP A 128 32.83 36.68 -34.31
C ASP A 128 31.93 35.85 -35.23
N SER A 129 31.12 34.94 -34.68
CA SER A 129 30.10 34.17 -35.41
C SER A 129 29.01 35.04 -36.05
N ASP A 130 28.71 36.19 -35.46
CA ASP A 130 27.63 37.07 -35.91
C ASP A 130 28.10 38.04 -37.00
N ALA A 131 29.42 38.14 -37.20
CA ALA A 131 30.05 38.92 -38.28
C ALA A 131 30.30 38.10 -39.55
N GLN A 132 29.99 36.80 -39.56
CA GLN A 132 30.24 35.91 -40.68
C GLN A 132 29.07 35.96 -41.68
N THR A 133 29.16 36.83 -42.67
CA THR A 133 28.19 36.92 -43.78
C THR A 133 28.48 35.87 -44.85
N ASP A 134 27.46 35.46 -45.62
CA ASP A 134 27.66 34.64 -46.82
C ASP A 134 28.64 35.36 -47.78
N PRO A 135 29.61 34.64 -48.39
CA PRO A 135 30.50 35.24 -49.38
C PRO A 135 29.66 35.78 -50.55
N TYR A 136 29.89 37.04 -50.92
CA TYR A 136 29.15 37.72 -51.98
C TYR A 136 29.25 36.95 -53.30
N THR A 137 28.12 36.46 -53.80
CA THR A 137 28.00 35.86 -55.14
C THR A 137 27.39 36.89 -56.09
N PRO A 138 28.07 37.28 -57.19
CA PRO A 138 27.52 38.24 -58.14
C PRO A 138 26.34 37.65 -58.91
N ASP A 139 25.37 38.50 -59.26
CA ASP A 139 24.24 38.13 -60.10
C ASP A 139 24.74 37.70 -61.49
N TYR A 140 24.38 36.48 -61.92
CA TYR A 140 24.74 35.95 -63.23
C TYR A 140 23.51 35.85 -64.12
N THR A 141 23.68 36.14 -65.40
CA THR A 141 22.66 35.91 -66.43
C THR A 141 23.08 34.72 -67.30
N VAL A 142 22.24 33.68 -67.33
CA VAL A 142 22.49 32.51 -68.19
C VAL A 142 22.18 32.89 -69.64
N GLN A 143 23.20 33.05 -70.47
CA GLN A 143 23.00 33.24 -71.91
C GLN A 143 22.34 31.98 -72.48
N LYS A 144 21.18 32.13 -73.14
CA LYS A 144 20.48 31.04 -73.81
C LYS A 144 21.24 30.64 -75.07
N THR A 145 22.33 29.90 -74.94
CA THR A 145 23.02 29.30 -76.09
C THR A 145 22.12 28.24 -76.72
N ALA A 146 22.29 27.96 -78.02
CA ALA A 146 21.41 27.17 -78.90
C ALA A 146 20.96 25.77 -78.41
N ALA A 147 21.53 25.24 -77.31
CA ALA A 147 21.15 23.97 -76.69
C ALA A 147 20.25 24.10 -75.44
N GLY A 148 19.98 25.31 -74.92
CA GLY A 148 19.05 25.53 -73.81
C GLY A 148 19.43 24.91 -72.45
N VAL A 149 20.64 24.37 -72.29
CA VAL A 149 21.06 23.64 -71.08
C VAL A 149 21.53 24.61 -69.99
N THR A 150 20.94 24.53 -68.80
CA THR A 150 21.38 25.27 -67.61
C THR A 150 22.57 24.57 -66.93
N PRO A 151 23.63 25.30 -66.55
CA PRO A 151 24.81 24.70 -65.90
C PRO A 151 24.43 24.06 -64.55
N GLU A 152 25.08 22.93 -64.19
CA GLU A 152 24.79 22.20 -62.95
C GLU A 152 24.93 23.07 -61.70
N ILE A 153 25.91 23.98 -61.72
CA ILE A 153 26.22 24.90 -60.63
C ILE A 153 25.03 25.84 -60.33
N ALA A 154 24.26 26.23 -61.35
CA ALA A 154 23.09 27.09 -61.16
C ALA A 154 21.95 26.38 -60.39
N THR A 155 21.87 25.05 -60.45
CA THR A 155 20.89 24.27 -59.67
C THR A 155 21.30 24.00 -58.24
N LEU A 156 22.56 24.25 -57.88
CA LEU A 156 23.08 24.09 -56.53
C LEU A 156 22.97 25.36 -55.68
N ALA A 157 22.29 26.40 -56.17
CA ALA A 157 22.06 27.67 -55.46
C ALA A 157 21.32 27.52 -54.11
N GLY A 158 20.78 26.34 -53.80
CA GLY A 158 20.18 26.02 -52.51
C GLY A 158 21.19 25.68 -51.40
N LEU A 159 22.43 25.31 -51.75
CA LEU A 159 23.50 24.88 -50.83
C LEU A 159 24.32 26.07 -50.36
N ASN A 160 23.94 26.67 -49.23
CA ASN A 160 24.56 27.91 -48.71
C ASN A 160 25.16 27.70 -47.32
N HIS A 161 26.19 28.48 -46.96
CA HIS A 161 26.82 28.47 -45.63
C HIS A 161 25.84 28.94 -44.54
N ALA A 162 25.02 29.97 -44.80
CA ALA A 162 23.95 30.39 -43.90
C ALA A 162 22.84 29.34 -43.67
N ARG A 163 22.82 28.23 -44.42
CA ARG A 163 21.94 27.08 -44.16
C ARG A 163 22.64 25.95 -43.39
N GLY A 164 23.93 26.10 -43.10
CA GLY A 164 24.74 25.08 -42.42
C GLY A 164 25.08 23.87 -43.29
N GLN A 165 24.90 23.99 -44.61
CA GLN A 165 24.99 22.88 -45.57
C GLN A 165 26.41 22.68 -46.12
N LEU A 166 27.22 23.74 -46.18
CA LEU A 166 28.65 23.61 -46.47
C LEU A 166 29.45 23.54 -45.15
N PRO A 167 30.40 22.60 -44.99
CA PRO A 167 30.94 21.66 -45.98
C PRO A 167 30.01 20.49 -46.32
N VAL A 168 29.99 20.13 -47.61
CA VAL A 168 29.03 19.19 -48.20
C VAL A 168 29.07 17.82 -47.49
N GLY A 169 27.91 17.41 -46.96
CA GLY A 169 27.71 16.10 -46.32
C GLY A 169 27.36 14.97 -47.30
N GLN A 170 27.29 13.73 -46.81
CA GLN A 170 26.96 12.55 -47.64
C GLN A 170 25.57 12.66 -48.30
N ALA A 171 24.55 13.13 -47.56
CA ALA A 171 23.20 13.32 -48.09
C ALA A 171 23.14 14.35 -49.25
N GLU A 172 23.96 15.39 -49.17
CA GLU A 172 24.03 16.41 -50.21
C GLU A 172 24.77 15.90 -51.46
N LEU A 173 25.82 15.10 -51.28
CA LEU A 173 26.48 14.39 -52.38
C LEU A 173 25.50 13.44 -53.08
N GLU A 174 24.73 12.66 -52.33
CA GLU A 174 23.71 11.77 -52.87
C GLU A 174 22.63 12.54 -53.66
N LEU A 175 22.22 13.72 -53.17
CA LEU A 175 21.29 14.60 -53.89
C LEU A 175 21.89 15.12 -55.21
N ILE A 176 23.16 15.52 -55.21
CA ILE A 176 23.88 15.97 -56.42
C ILE A 176 23.98 14.82 -57.42
N GLU A 177 24.39 13.63 -56.98
CA GLU A 177 24.46 12.44 -57.83
C GLU A 177 23.08 12.04 -58.38
N ARG A 178 22.02 12.17 -57.58
CA ARG A 178 20.63 11.96 -58.01
C ARG A 178 20.22 12.95 -59.10
N ASN A 179 20.53 14.23 -58.93
CA ASN A 179 20.24 15.26 -59.95
C ASN A 179 20.99 14.98 -61.26
N ARG A 180 22.24 14.51 -61.19
CA ARG A 180 23.01 14.07 -62.37
C ARG A 180 22.38 12.86 -63.05
N LYS A 181 21.99 11.83 -62.28
CA LYS A 181 21.28 10.65 -62.81
C LYS A 181 19.96 11.04 -63.49
N LYS A 182 19.21 12.00 -62.91
CA LYS A 182 17.98 12.52 -63.50
C LYS A 182 18.22 13.23 -64.83
N ARG A 183 19.23 14.11 -64.92
CA ARG A 183 19.61 14.77 -66.17
C ARG A 183 20.09 13.80 -67.25
N ALA A 184 20.93 12.83 -66.87
CA ALA A 184 21.38 11.78 -67.78
C ALA A 184 20.21 10.95 -68.30
N PHE A 185 19.23 10.67 -67.45
CA PHE A 185 18.00 9.98 -67.82
C PHE A 185 17.14 10.82 -68.78
N GLU A 186 16.90 12.10 -68.48
CA GLU A 186 16.16 13.03 -69.36
C GLU A 186 16.81 13.15 -70.74
N ALA A 187 18.15 13.17 -70.79
CA ALA A 187 18.92 13.16 -72.04
C ALA A 187 18.80 11.83 -72.81
N SER A 188 18.55 10.71 -72.12
CA SER A 188 18.38 9.39 -72.73
C SER A 188 16.98 9.10 -73.26
N LEU A 189 16.02 10.01 -73.04
CA LEU A 189 14.63 9.82 -73.47
C LEU A 189 14.50 9.89 -75.00
N PRO A 190 13.68 9.02 -75.62
CA PRO A 190 13.38 9.09 -77.05
C PRO A 190 12.76 10.45 -77.48
N PRO A 191 13.02 10.91 -78.73
CA PRO A 191 12.36 12.10 -79.29
C PRO A 191 10.85 11.85 -79.50
N MET A 192 10.05 12.92 -79.61
CA MET A 192 8.57 12.82 -79.72
C MET A 192 8.05 12.66 -81.16
N THR A 193 8.84 12.10 -82.07
CA THR A 193 8.50 12.06 -83.49
C THR A 193 7.50 10.95 -83.85
N ASP A 194 7.54 9.80 -83.14
CA ASP A 194 6.76 8.60 -83.50
C ASP A 194 5.87 8.10 -82.33
N GLU A 195 4.71 7.51 -82.62
CA GLU A 195 3.78 6.98 -81.60
C GLU A 195 4.42 5.89 -80.71
N ALA A 196 5.22 5.00 -81.29
CA ALA A 196 5.94 3.96 -80.53
C ALA A 196 7.02 4.56 -79.60
N SER A 197 7.73 5.60 -80.07
CA SER A 197 8.73 6.32 -79.27
C SER A 197 8.10 7.12 -78.13
N PHE A 198 6.89 7.65 -78.35
CA PHE A 198 6.09 8.33 -77.34
C PHE A 198 5.64 7.38 -76.23
N LEU A 199 5.10 6.22 -76.58
CA LEU A 199 4.69 5.21 -75.60
C LEU A 199 5.88 4.71 -74.76
N LEU A 200 7.03 4.46 -75.41
CA LEU A 200 8.25 4.05 -74.71
C LEU A 200 8.74 5.14 -73.75
N ARG A 201 8.72 6.41 -74.17
CA ARG A 201 9.05 7.56 -73.32
C ARG A 201 8.12 7.68 -72.12
N LYS A 202 6.81 7.49 -72.31
CA LYS A 202 5.81 7.50 -71.22
C LYS A 202 6.11 6.42 -70.18
N VAL A 203 6.34 5.19 -70.62
CA VAL A 203 6.67 4.06 -69.72
C VAL A 203 7.98 4.32 -68.98
N MET A 204 9.00 4.86 -69.65
CA MET A 204 10.27 5.22 -69.01
C MET A 204 10.08 6.31 -67.95
N LEU A 205 9.27 7.34 -68.22
CA LEU A 205 8.96 8.39 -67.25
C LEU A 205 8.18 7.86 -66.03
N GLU A 206 7.13 7.06 -66.24
CA GLU A 206 6.36 6.43 -65.15
C GLU A 206 7.24 5.52 -64.27
N ALA A 207 8.13 4.74 -64.89
CA ALA A 207 9.08 3.89 -64.18
C ALA A 207 10.12 4.71 -63.38
N GLN A 208 10.50 5.90 -63.86
CA GLN A 208 11.41 6.78 -63.13
C GLN A 208 10.69 7.50 -61.98
N GLU A 209 9.45 7.94 -62.18
CA GLU A 209 8.62 8.56 -61.14
C GLU A 209 8.43 7.59 -59.97
N THR A 210 8.02 6.34 -60.25
CA THR A 210 7.85 5.31 -59.20
C THR A 210 9.14 5.06 -58.40
N ARG A 211 10.31 5.08 -59.03
CA ARG A 211 11.61 4.99 -58.32
C ARG A 211 11.89 6.24 -57.47
N GLU A 212 11.54 7.43 -57.95
CA GLU A 212 11.67 8.66 -57.17
C GLU A 212 10.71 8.68 -55.97
N TRP A 213 9.51 8.13 -56.11
CA TRP A 213 8.56 7.94 -55.02
C TRP A 213 9.10 6.95 -53.99
N ALA A 214 9.58 5.78 -54.42
CA ALA A 214 10.14 4.78 -53.52
C ALA A 214 11.35 5.29 -52.73
N TYR A 215 12.21 6.11 -53.34
CA TYR A 215 13.32 6.75 -52.63
C TYR A 215 12.84 7.76 -51.57
N ARG A 216 11.82 8.58 -51.90
CA ARG A 216 11.24 9.51 -50.93
C ARG A 216 10.55 8.78 -49.79
N GLU A 217 9.85 7.69 -50.08
CA GLU A 217 9.23 6.84 -49.07
C GLU A 217 10.29 6.24 -48.14
N ALA A 218 11.38 5.70 -48.68
CA ALA A 218 12.49 5.18 -47.86
C ALA A 218 13.16 6.25 -46.99
N GLU A 219 13.31 7.49 -47.48
CA GLU A 219 13.82 8.61 -46.68
C GLU A 219 12.85 8.97 -45.54
N ILE A 220 11.56 9.03 -45.85
CA ILE A 220 10.50 9.27 -44.87
C ILE A 220 10.49 8.15 -43.81
N ASP A 221 10.59 6.89 -44.22
CA ASP A 221 10.64 5.74 -43.31
C ASP A 221 11.87 5.82 -42.40
N ALA A 222 13.05 6.18 -42.93
CA ALA A 222 14.25 6.36 -42.11
C ALA A 222 14.09 7.45 -41.04
N PHE A 223 13.40 8.56 -41.35
CA PHE A 223 13.06 9.59 -40.35
C PHE A 223 12.04 9.09 -39.32
N HIS A 224 11.05 8.32 -39.76
CA HIS A 224 10.08 7.71 -38.85
C HIS A 224 10.75 6.71 -37.91
N ASP A 225 11.65 5.86 -38.42
CA ASP A 225 12.41 4.90 -37.63
C ASP A 225 13.27 5.59 -36.57
N GLN A 226 13.95 6.69 -36.93
CA GLN A 226 14.71 7.51 -35.97
C GLN A 226 13.80 8.06 -34.86
N ARG A 227 12.61 8.56 -35.24
CA ARG A 227 11.63 9.06 -34.27
C ARG A 227 11.08 7.95 -33.38
N VAL A 228 10.80 6.78 -33.94
CA VAL A 228 10.32 5.61 -33.20
C VAL A 228 11.39 5.15 -32.20
N ALA A 229 12.66 5.07 -32.61
CA ALA A 229 13.76 4.71 -31.72
C ALA A 229 13.88 5.67 -30.51
N LEU A 230 13.70 6.98 -30.72
CA LEU A 230 13.67 7.95 -29.63
C LEU A 230 12.46 7.75 -28.70
N LEU A 231 11.29 7.43 -29.26
CA LEU A 231 10.09 7.13 -28.47
C LEU A 231 10.25 5.84 -27.66
N GLU A 232 10.85 4.80 -28.24
CA GLU A 232 11.16 3.56 -27.52
C GLU A 232 12.11 3.80 -26.36
N GLN A 233 13.14 4.64 -26.55
CA GLN A 233 14.04 5.04 -25.47
C GLN A 233 13.30 5.79 -24.35
N ALA A 234 12.45 6.75 -24.71
CA ALA A 234 11.64 7.49 -23.74
C ALA A 234 10.65 6.58 -22.98
N LEU A 235 10.06 5.60 -23.65
CA LEU A 235 9.20 4.60 -23.01
C LEU A 235 10.00 3.71 -22.05
N ALA A 236 11.19 3.25 -22.45
CA ALA A 236 12.05 2.45 -21.60
C ALA A 236 12.53 3.22 -20.35
N GLU A 237 12.80 4.51 -20.47
CA GLU A 237 13.12 5.38 -19.33
C GLU A 237 11.93 5.51 -18.37
N ARG A 238 10.74 5.79 -18.90
CA ARG A 238 9.50 5.85 -18.11
C ARG A 238 9.20 4.52 -17.39
N GLU A 239 9.43 3.39 -18.06
CA GLU A 239 9.25 2.07 -17.45
C GLU A 239 10.25 1.81 -16.32
N LYS A 240 11.51 2.20 -16.49
CA LYS A 240 12.53 2.12 -15.43
C LYS A 240 12.14 2.97 -14.22
N GLU A 241 11.65 4.18 -14.42
CA GLU A 241 11.17 5.05 -13.34
C GLU A 241 9.98 4.43 -12.60
N ASN A 242 9.01 3.91 -13.34
CA ASN A 242 7.86 3.23 -12.75
C ASN A 242 8.28 1.97 -11.97
N ALA A 243 9.21 1.19 -12.51
CA ALA A 243 9.76 0.02 -11.85
C ALA A 243 10.45 0.43 -10.54
N PHE A 244 11.28 1.46 -10.56
CA PHE A 244 11.96 1.99 -9.37
C PHE A 244 10.97 2.45 -8.28
N LEU A 245 9.92 3.18 -8.66
CA LEU A 245 8.87 3.58 -7.71
C LEU A 245 8.13 2.36 -7.13
N SER A 246 7.92 1.33 -7.94
CA SER A 246 7.29 0.09 -7.48
C SER A 246 8.18 -0.68 -6.50
N GLU A 247 9.49 -0.72 -6.76
CA GLU A 247 10.50 -1.32 -5.89
C GLU A 247 10.55 -0.62 -4.54
N GLN A 248 10.59 0.72 -4.52
CA GLN A 248 10.54 1.48 -3.27
C GLN A 248 9.27 1.19 -2.44
N ARG A 249 8.11 1.06 -3.10
CA ARG A 249 6.86 0.70 -2.41
C ARG A 249 6.94 -0.70 -1.82
N LEU A 250 7.52 -1.65 -2.56
CA LEU A 250 7.72 -3.02 -2.10
C LEU A 250 8.72 -3.07 -0.94
N GLU A 251 9.82 -2.33 -1.01
CA GLU A 251 10.81 -2.22 0.06
C GLU A 251 10.22 -1.62 1.33
N ALA A 252 9.43 -0.54 1.22
CA ALA A 252 8.76 0.06 2.37
C ALA A 252 7.76 -0.92 3.02
N LEU A 253 7.02 -1.68 2.21
CA LEU A 253 6.12 -2.73 2.71
C LEU A 253 6.94 -3.85 3.39
N ARG A 254 8.04 -4.27 2.78
CA ARG A 254 8.94 -5.29 3.32
C ARG A 254 9.50 -4.86 4.67
N GLN A 255 9.95 -3.61 4.80
CA GLN A 255 10.46 -3.07 6.07
C GLN A 255 9.39 -3.08 7.16
N ARG A 256 8.14 -2.69 6.85
CA ARG A 256 7.02 -2.76 7.80
C ARG A 256 6.77 -4.19 8.28
N LEU A 257 6.68 -5.14 7.34
CA LEU A 257 6.47 -6.54 7.68
C LEU A 257 7.66 -7.14 8.46
N LEU A 258 8.90 -6.74 8.16
CA LEU A 258 10.07 -7.14 8.94
C LEU A 258 9.99 -6.60 10.36
N HIS A 259 9.61 -5.34 10.54
CA HIS A 259 9.47 -4.75 11.86
C HIS A 259 8.35 -5.44 12.69
N GLU A 260 7.22 -5.76 12.06
CA GLU A 260 6.16 -6.56 12.71
C GLU A 260 6.67 -7.95 13.13
N LYS A 261 7.46 -8.61 12.29
CA LYS A 261 8.10 -9.89 12.62
C LYS A 261 9.10 -9.74 13.77
N GLU A 262 9.93 -8.70 13.77
CA GLU A 262 10.87 -8.42 14.87
C GLU A 262 10.13 -8.22 16.19
N ASN A 263 9.06 -7.43 16.21
CA ASN A 263 8.22 -7.23 17.39
C ASN A 263 7.61 -8.55 17.90
N ALA A 264 7.18 -9.44 17.00
CA ALA A 264 6.70 -10.76 17.37
C ALA A 264 7.82 -11.65 17.93
N LEU A 265 9.01 -11.63 17.33
CA LEU A 265 10.19 -12.36 17.83
C LEU A 265 10.62 -11.85 19.20
N GLU A 266 10.57 -10.54 19.45
CA GLU A 266 10.84 -9.95 20.75
C GLU A 266 9.84 -10.43 21.81
N ALA A 267 8.55 -10.46 21.48
CA ALA A 267 7.53 -11.00 22.38
C ALA A 267 7.79 -12.47 22.73
N ILE A 268 8.09 -13.30 21.73
CA ILE A 268 8.43 -14.72 21.92
C ILE A 268 9.70 -14.85 22.78
N GLN A 269 10.70 -14.00 22.57
CA GLN A 269 11.93 -14.01 23.35
C GLN A 269 11.67 -13.60 24.82
N GLN A 270 10.81 -12.61 25.07
CA GLN A 270 10.40 -12.23 26.41
C GLN A 270 9.66 -13.38 27.12
N GLU A 271 8.74 -14.05 26.42
CA GLU A 271 8.05 -15.23 26.93
C GLU A 271 9.02 -16.36 27.25
N ARG A 272 9.98 -16.63 26.36
CA ARG A 272 11.03 -17.62 26.56
C ARG A 272 11.88 -17.30 27.79
N VAL A 273 12.34 -16.05 27.94
CA VAL A 273 13.11 -15.62 29.11
C VAL A 273 12.27 -15.74 30.40
N ALA A 274 11.00 -15.34 30.36
CA ALA A 274 10.10 -15.48 31.50
C ALA A 274 9.86 -16.96 31.88
N ALA A 275 9.69 -17.83 30.88
CA ALA A 275 9.53 -19.27 31.07
C ALA A 275 10.80 -19.90 31.67
N LEU A 276 11.97 -19.58 31.15
CA LEU A 276 13.26 -20.03 31.69
C LEU A 276 13.47 -19.55 33.13
N ARG A 277 13.14 -18.28 33.44
CA ARG A 277 13.17 -17.74 34.82
C ARG A 277 12.19 -18.46 35.75
N LYS A 278 11.00 -18.83 35.29
CA LYS A 278 10.02 -19.60 36.09
C LYS A 278 10.49 -21.03 36.31
N LEU A 279 11.04 -21.69 35.29
CA LEU A 279 11.53 -23.06 35.36
C LEU A 279 12.74 -23.20 36.28
N THR A 280 13.70 -22.27 36.21
CA THR A 280 14.85 -22.22 37.12
C THR A 280 14.41 -22.06 38.58
N LYS A 281 13.47 -21.16 38.87
CA LYS A 281 12.86 -21.02 40.21
C LYS A 281 12.14 -22.30 40.66
N LYS A 282 11.34 -22.94 39.80
CA LYS A 282 10.67 -24.22 40.12
C LYS A 282 11.67 -25.36 40.35
N ARG A 283 12.78 -25.39 39.60
CA ARG A 283 13.86 -26.36 39.80
C ARG A 283 14.53 -26.15 41.16
N ALA A 284 14.84 -24.91 41.53
CA ALA A 284 15.38 -24.58 42.84
C ALA A 284 14.41 -24.94 43.98
N GLN A 285 13.11 -24.64 43.83
CA GLN A 285 12.07 -25.05 44.79
C GLN A 285 12.00 -26.57 44.96
N ARG A 286 11.97 -27.34 43.85
CA ARG A 286 11.99 -28.80 43.93
C ARG A 286 13.27 -29.37 44.53
N GLN A 287 14.42 -28.73 44.32
CA GLN A 287 15.67 -29.12 44.97
C GLN A 287 15.63 -28.87 46.48
N HIS A 288 15.06 -27.74 46.91
CA HIS A 288 14.78 -27.49 48.33
C HIS A 288 13.80 -28.51 48.92
N GLU A 289 12.73 -28.87 48.20
CA GLU A 289 11.73 -29.86 48.65
C GLU A 289 12.28 -31.30 48.69
N ARG A 290 13.19 -31.66 47.77
CA ARG A 290 13.80 -33.00 47.68
C ARG A 290 14.95 -33.22 48.66
N GLY A 291 15.33 -32.23 49.47
CA GLY A 291 16.20 -32.45 50.62
C GLY A 291 17.62 -32.92 50.27
N PHE A 292 18.30 -32.25 49.35
CA PHE A 292 19.76 -32.37 49.26
C PHE A 292 20.38 -31.48 50.34
N GLY A 293 20.58 -32.05 51.53
CA GLY A 293 21.49 -31.51 52.58
C GLY A 293 20.95 -30.43 53.52
N ALA A 294 19.78 -29.84 53.27
CA ALA A 294 19.15 -28.91 54.20
C ALA A 294 18.03 -29.62 54.98
N SER A 295 18.12 -29.60 56.32
CA SER A 295 17.04 -30.03 57.20
C SER A 295 15.73 -29.38 56.76
N LYS A 296 14.68 -30.19 56.56
CA LYS A 296 13.30 -29.70 56.45
C LYS A 296 13.12 -28.57 57.48
N PRO A 297 12.81 -27.33 57.08
CA PRO A 297 12.38 -26.36 58.07
C PRO A 297 11.11 -26.95 58.67
N GLU A 298 11.15 -27.25 59.96
CA GLU A 298 9.97 -27.57 60.74
C GLU A 298 8.91 -26.50 60.46
N ARG A 299 7.63 -26.88 60.52
CA ARG A 299 6.48 -25.98 60.29
C ARG A 299 6.64 -24.66 61.06
N GLY A 300 7.24 -23.65 60.42
CA GLY A 300 7.61 -22.38 61.04
C GLY A 300 8.55 -21.58 60.12
N ARG A 301 8.42 -20.25 60.15
CA ARG A 301 9.27 -19.34 59.37
C ARG A 301 10.70 -19.36 59.92
N ASP A 302 11.69 -19.46 59.05
CA ASP A 302 13.11 -19.42 59.45
C ASP A 302 13.56 -17.98 59.67
N ILE A 303 13.33 -17.49 60.89
CA ILE A 303 13.53 -16.09 61.28
C ILE A 303 15.00 -15.67 61.05
N ILE A 304 15.96 -16.57 61.30
CA ILE A 304 17.38 -16.23 61.18
C ILE A 304 17.73 -15.97 59.70
N ALA A 305 17.27 -16.82 58.79
CA ALA A 305 17.48 -16.64 57.35
C ALA A 305 16.73 -15.41 56.81
N GLU A 306 15.51 -15.13 57.32
CA GLU A 306 14.76 -13.93 56.96
C GLU A 306 15.47 -12.64 57.40
N TYR A 307 16.02 -12.59 58.62
CA TYR A 307 16.73 -11.40 59.10
C TYR A 307 18.16 -11.28 58.55
N ALA A 308 18.76 -12.37 58.07
CA ALA A 308 20.04 -12.33 57.35
C ALA A 308 19.89 -11.80 55.92
N ASN A 309 18.73 -11.98 55.30
CA ASN A 309 18.45 -11.49 53.95
C ASN A 309 17.70 -10.16 53.99
N PHE A 310 18.38 -9.05 53.63
CA PHE A 310 17.75 -7.72 53.56
C PHE A 310 16.63 -7.60 52.50
N GLY A 311 16.55 -8.54 51.57
CA GLY A 311 15.43 -8.65 50.63
C GLY A 311 14.23 -9.46 51.14
N SER A 312 14.25 -9.89 52.41
CA SER A 312 13.17 -10.67 53.01
C SER A 312 11.93 -9.81 53.31
N GLN A 313 10.80 -10.47 53.59
CA GLN A 313 9.54 -9.82 53.94
C GLN A 313 9.62 -8.96 55.21
N VAL A 314 10.63 -9.15 56.06
CA VAL A 314 10.82 -8.38 57.31
C VAL A 314 11.27 -6.96 56.99
N TYR A 315 12.24 -6.81 56.10
CA TYR A 315 12.80 -5.51 55.72
C TYR A 315 12.10 -4.90 54.49
N ALA A 316 11.70 -5.73 53.53
CA ALA A 316 11.08 -5.32 52.28
C ALA A 316 9.77 -6.11 52.04
N PRO A 317 8.67 -5.79 52.75
CA PRO A 317 7.39 -6.47 52.56
C PRO A 317 6.83 -6.22 51.15
N VAL A 318 6.37 -7.29 50.50
CA VAL A 318 5.77 -7.23 49.16
C VAL A 318 4.28 -6.85 49.29
N THR A 319 3.84 -5.86 48.52
CA THR A 319 2.47 -5.31 48.60
C THR A 319 1.38 -6.33 48.28
N ARG A 320 1.68 -7.35 47.47
CA ARG A 320 0.76 -8.45 47.17
C ARG A 320 0.36 -9.26 48.40
N ASP A 321 1.21 -9.32 49.43
CA ASP A 321 0.95 -10.06 50.66
C ASP A 321 0.13 -9.24 51.68
N GLY A 322 -0.46 -8.11 51.24
CA GLY A 322 -1.42 -7.32 52.02
C GLY A 322 -0.82 -6.45 53.11
N LYS A 323 0.51 -6.46 53.29
CA LYS A 323 1.20 -5.51 54.16
C LYS A 323 1.48 -4.24 53.38
N ALA A 324 0.59 -3.25 53.54
CA ALA A 324 0.89 -1.87 53.16
C ALA A 324 2.17 -1.42 53.88
N GLY A 325 3.00 -0.66 53.18
CA GLY A 325 4.31 -0.20 53.65
C GLY A 325 4.26 0.50 55.00
N LYS A 326 5.44 0.67 55.62
CA LYS A 326 5.72 1.31 56.93
C LYS A 326 4.46 1.37 57.79
N MET A 327 4.29 0.40 58.72
CA MET A 327 3.30 0.56 59.80
C MET A 327 3.37 2.01 60.22
N GLU A 328 2.24 2.73 60.20
CA GLU A 328 2.20 4.04 60.83
C GLU A 328 2.68 3.78 62.25
N VAL A 329 3.94 4.11 62.51
CA VAL A 329 4.39 4.35 63.86
C VAL A 329 3.59 5.59 64.19
N ARG A 330 2.34 5.40 64.64
CA ARG A 330 1.76 6.31 65.59
C ARG A 330 2.81 6.32 66.67
N GLU A 331 3.67 7.31 66.64
CA GLU A 331 4.46 7.71 67.79
C GLU A 331 3.40 7.88 68.87
N LEU A 332 3.16 6.83 69.66
CA LEU A 332 2.35 6.89 70.85
C LEU A 332 3.19 7.79 71.75
N GLY A 333 2.91 9.08 71.62
CA GLY A 333 3.83 10.16 71.92
C GLY A 333 4.39 10.04 73.32
N ILE A 334 5.65 9.65 73.39
CA ILE A 334 6.49 9.89 74.56
C ILE A 334 6.77 11.41 74.65
N GLY A 335 6.68 12.13 73.54
CA GLY A 335 6.78 13.59 73.46
C GLY A 335 5.45 14.33 73.64
N LYS A 336 4.60 13.96 74.61
CA LYS A 336 3.48 14.85 74.97
C LYS A 336 4.06 16.05 75.74
N PRO A 337 3.75 17.29 75.35
CA PRO A 337 4.25 18.49 76.04
C PRO A 337 3.75 18.59 77.50
N GLN A 338 2.72 17.80 77.83
CA GLN A 338 2.24 17.60 79.20
C GLN A 338 3.39 17.12 80.12
N PHE A 339 4.28 16.24 79.68
CA PHE A 339 5.39 15.75 80.53
C PHE A 339 6.59 16.72 80.64
N LEU A 340 6.55 17.89 79.98
CA LEU A 340 7.56 18.94 80.13
C LEU A 340 7.18 19.94 81.24
N GLN A 341 5.93 19.94 81.68
CA GLN A 341 5.45 20.80 82.76
C GLN A 341 5.68 20.09 84.10
N LEU A 342 6.22 20.82 85.07
CA LEU A 342 6.56 20.28 86.40
C LEU A 342 5.30 19.80 87.14
N ASP A 343 4.17 20.47 86.93
CA ASP A 343 2.88 20.12 87.56
C ASP A 343 2.38 18.75 87.08
N ALA A 344 2.46 18.48 85.78
CA ALA A 344 2.05 17.20 85.20
C ALA A 344 2.99 16.04 85.57
N LEU A 345 4.28 16.30 85.78
CA LEU A 345 5.21 15.30 86.34
C LEU A 345 4.85 14.96 87.79
N ARG A 346 4.41 15.95 88.56
CA ARG A 346 3.97 15.78 89.96
C ARG A 346 2.66 15.00 90.06
N GLU A 347 1.72 15.28 89.16
CA GLU A 347 0.49 14.49 89.01
C GLU A 347 0.82 13.03 88.64
N LEU A 348 1.77 12.81 87.73
CA LEU A 348 2.23 11.47 87.36
C LEU A 348 2.89 10.74 88.55
N GLU A 349 3.76 11.42 89.29
CA GLU A 349 4.41 10.87 90.49
C GLU A 349 3.37 10.44 91.54
N SER A 350 2.32 11.25 91.73
CA SER A 350 1.23 10.94 92.65
C SER A 350 0.32 9.79 92.16
N ALA A 351 0.19 9.61 90.85
CA ALA A 351 -0.61 8.55 90.23
C ALA A 351 0.12 7.20 90.18
N LEU A 352 1.45 7.19 90.31
CA LEU A 352 2.24 5.97 90.34
C LEU A 352 2.20 5.33 91.73
N PRO A 353 1.84 4.04 91.84
CA PRO A 353 1.86 3.35 93.12
C PRO A 353 3.29 3.26 93.66
N ALA A 354 3.46 3.47 94.97
CA ALA A 354 4.76 3.48 95.66
C ALA A 354 5.67 2.26 95.37
N ARG A 355 5.08 1.14 94.93
CA ARG A 355 5.80 -0.07 94.50
C ARG A 355 6.66 0.11 93.25
N MET A 356 6.36 1.09 92.38
CA MET A 356 7.16 1.41 91.19
C MET A 356 8.27 2.45 91.47
N LEU A 357 8.14 3.24 92.55
CA LEU A 357 9.17 4.19 93.00
C LEU A 357 10.29 3.52 93.81
N LEU A 358 10.07 2.27 94.23
CA LEU A 358 11.10 1.43 94.85
C LEU A 358 11.84 0.63 93.76
N PRO A 359 13.18 0.62 93.72
CA PRO A 359 13.93 -0.22 92.79
C PRO A 359 13.56 -1.68 93.01
N ALA A 360 12.94 -2.32 92.02
CA ALA A 360 12.61 -3.73 92.04
C ALA A 360 13.88 -4.61 91.83
N ALA A 361 14.91 -4.41 92.65
CA ALA A 361 16.04 -5.32 92.74
C ALA A 361 15.65 -6.49 93.67
N GLY A 362 15.19 -7.61 93.11
CA GLY A 362 15.22 -8.87 93.86
C GLY A 362 14.10 -9.89 93.69
N LYS A 363 13.13 -9.71 92.77
CA LYS A 363 12.07 -10.72 92.56
C LYS A 363 11.91 -11.14 91.10
N TYR A 364 12.97 -11.67 90.52
CA TYR A 364 12.88 -12.62 89.40
C TYR A 364 13.51 -13.94 89.84
N LYS A 365 12.68 -14.94 90.16
CA LYS A 365 13.17 -16.32 90.28
C LYS A 365 13.42 -16.84 88.86
N PRO A 366 14.65 -17.27 88.50
CA PRO A 366 14.87 -17.89 87.21
C PRO A 366 14.12 -19.23 87.13
N ARG A 367 13.55 -19.52 85.96
CA ARG A 367 12.84 -20.75 85.63
C ARG A 367 13.78 -21.95 85.85
N GLU A 368 13.28 -22.97 86.56
CA GLU A 368 14.05 -24.18 86.84
C GLU A 368 14.56 -24.82 85.54
N LYS A 369 15.87 -25.10 85.49
CA LYS A 369 16.54 -25.63 84.31
C LYS A 369 16.17 -27.11 84.17
N SER A 370 15.31 -27.46 83.21
CA SER A 370 15.26 -28.84 82.72
C SER A 370 16.60 -29.17 82.05
N GLY A 371 17.19 -30.32 82.40
CA GLY A 371 18.51 -30.74 81.94
C GLY A 371 18.65 -30.64 80.43
N ARG A 372 19.46 -29.68 79.97
CA ARG A 372 19.63 -29.36 78.55
C ARG A 372 20.42 -30.47 77.84
N THR A 373 21.27 -31.18 78.57
CA THR A 373 22.18 -32.18 78.01
C THR A 373 21.66 -33.61 78.19
N ALA A 374 21.87 -34.48 77.18
CA ALA A 374 21.48 -35.90 77.26
C ALA A 374 22.12 -36.64 78.46
N LYS A 375 23.32 -36.21 78.89
CA LYS A 375 24.02 -36.71 80.06
C LYS A 375 23.28 -36.37 81.36
N GLU A 376 22.78 -35.15 81.50
CA GLU A 376 22.00 -34.69 82.67
C GLU A 376 20.65 -35.43 82.76
N ARG A 377 19.99 -35.67 81.62
CA ARG A 377 18.75 -36.48 81.60
C ARG A 377 18.99 -37.93 81.99
N LYS A 378 20.13 -38.51 81.57
CA LYS A 378 20.54 -39.85 82.00
C LYS A 378 20.86 -39.89 83.50
N GLN A 379 21.53 -38.87 84.03
CA GLN A 379 21.82 -38.75 85.46
C GLN A 379 20.54 -38.63 86.29
N ALA A 380 19.61 -37.76 85.90
CA ALA A 380 18.31 -37.63 86.56
C ALA A 380 17.47 -38.92 86.50
N ALA A 381 17.54 -39.66 85.38
CA ALA A 381 16.90 -40.97 85.27
C ALA A 381 17.56 -42.00 86.20
N VAL A 382 18.89 -42.03 86.29
CA VAL A 382 19.63 -42.92 87.20
C VAL A 382 19.32 -42.58 88.66
N GLU A 383 19.26 -41.30 89.02
CA GLU A 383 18.86 -40.85 90.37
C GLU A 383 17.41 -41.26 90.70
N ALA A 384 16.48 -41.10 89.76
CA ALA A 384 15.11 -41.58 89.92
C ALA A 384 15.04 -43.12 90.08
N HIS A 385 15.86 -43.86 89.35
CA HIS A 385 15.98 -45.31 89.50
C HIS A 385 16.60 -45.71 90.85
N LEU A 386 17.61 -44.98 91.34
CA LEU A 386 18.21 -45.21 92.66
C LEU A 386 17.21 -44.93 93.78
N LEU A 387 16.45 -43.84 93.73
CA LEU A 387 15.39 -43.53 94.70
C LEU A 387 14.26 -44.58 94.68
N LYS A 388 13.95 -45.12 93.49
CA LYS A 388 12.99 -46.22 93.36
C LYS A 388 13.54 -47.53 93.95
N MET A 389 14.82 -47.83 93.74
CA MET A 389 15.45 -49.00 94.38
C MET A 389 15.56 -48.82 95.90
N GLU A 390 15.85 -47.62 96.39
CA GLU A 390 15.89 -47.32 97.82
C GLU A 390 14.51 -47.52 98.47
N SER A 391 13.43 -47.07 97.81
CA SER A 391 12.07 -47.32 98.32
C SER A 391 11.67 -48.80 98.26
N ILE A 392 12.11 -49.56 97.26
CA ILE A 392 11.92 -51.02 97.19
C ILE A 392 12.73 -51.73 98.28
N ILE A 393 13.96 -51.31 98.55
CA ILE A 393 14.81 -51.89 99.62
C ILE A 393 14.25 -51.55 100.99
N LYS A 394 13.75 -50.33 101.21
CA LYS A 394 13.05 -49.95 102.44
C LYS A 394 11.79 -50.79 102.65
N LYS A 395 10.97 -50.95 101.60
CA LYS A 395 9.77 -51.80 101.63
C LYS A 395 10.12 -53.30 101.81
N GLY A 396 11.24 -53.76 101.25
CA GLY A 396 11.75 -55.11 101.43
C GLY A 396 12.34 -55.36 102.83
N LYS A 397 12.95 -54.34 103.44
CA LYS A 397 13.40 -54.38 104.85
C LYS A 397 12.20 -54.38 105.79
N GLU A 398 11.19 -53.56 105.55
CA GLU A 398 9.92 -53.58 106.29
C GLU A 398 9.19 -54.94 106.16
N GLN A 399 9.33 -55.64 105.03
CA GLN A 399 8.80 -56.99 104.83
C GLN A 399 9.68 -58.08 105.48
N SER A 400 10.99 -57.89 105.52
CA SER A 400 11.94 -58.79 106.19
C SER A 400 11.90 -58.69 107.72
N GLU A 401 11.59 -57.50 108.26
CA GLU A 401 11.40 -57.29 109.70
C GLU A 401 10.03 -57.80 110.19
N ASN A 402 9.05 -57.97 109.28
CA ASN A 402 7.73 -58.54 109.56
C ASN A 402 7.59 -60.04 109.21
N ALA A 403 8.65 -60.72 108.75
CA ALA A 403 8.65 -62.14 108.35
C ALA A 403 9.51 -63.03 109.26
N GLY A 404 9.65 -62.65 110.53
CA GLY A 404 10.23 -63.46 111.59
C GLY A 404 9.18 -64.07 112.51
N ASP A 405 8.18 -64.79 111.97
CA ASP A 405 7.47 -65.82 112.72
C ASP A 405 6.65 -66.76 111.81
N ALA A 406 6.77 -68.06 112.10
CA ALA A 406 6.00 -69.21 111.58
C ALA A 406 6.23 -69.74 110.13
N SER A 407 6.84 -70.94 110.09
CA SER A 407 6.74 -71.99 109.04
C SER A 407 5.63 -73.02 109.41
N PRO A 408 5.29 -74.09 108.65
CA PRO A 408 5.42 -74.39 107.20
C PRO A 408 4.18 -75.10 106.55
N GLY A 409 4.18 -75.28 105.22
CA GLY A 409 3.36 -76.26 104.44
C GLY A 409 2.18 -75.65 103.66
N ALA A 410 1.90 -75.92 102.38
CA ALA A 410 2.17 -77.07 101.53
C ALA A 410 2.34 -76.67 100.05
N HIS A 411 3.17 -77.42 99.33
CA HIS A 411 3.49 -77.25 97.91
C HIS A 411 2.69 -78.20 97.00
N GLY A 412 2.25 -77.68 95.84
CA GLY A 412 1.70 -78.47 94.74
C GLY A 412 1.65 -77.70 93.42
N GLN A 413 2.64 -77.97 92.56
CA GLN A 413 2.61 -77.95 91.08
C GLN A 413 2.25 -76.63 90.33
N SER A 414 3.23 -76.03 89.65
CA SER A 414 3.55 -76.43 88.27
C SER A 414 4.66 -75.52 87.68
N ARG A 415 5.63 -76.17 87.05
CA ARG A 415 6.70 -75.57 86.24
C ARG A 415 6.11 -74.92 84.99
N GLN A 416 6.61 -73.76 84.61
CA GLN A 416 7.06 -73.54 83.23
C GLN A 416 8.11 -72.42 83.15
N SER A 417 9.18 -72.78 82.45
CA SER A 417 10.40 -72.02 82.23
C SER A 417 10.29 -71.08 81.03
N VAL A 418 10.95 -69.94 81.21
CA VAL A 418 11.51 -68.96 80.26
C VAL A 418 11.75 -69.43 78.81
N GLY A 419 11.35 -68.60 77.84
CA GLY A 419 11.77 -68.68 76.43
C GLY A 419 11.19 -67.55 75.55
N SER A 420 12.08 -66.64 75.14
CA SER A 420 12.01 -65.51 74.18
C SER A 420 10.86 -65.43 73.13
N PRO A 421 10.31 -64.23 72.81
CA PRO A 421 9.38 -64.05 71.71
C PRO A 421 10.10 -63.65 70.41
N LEU A 422 10.35 -64.62 69.54
CA LEU A 422 10.62 -64.40 68.11
C LEU A 422 9.46 -65.01 67.30
N SER A 423 8.37 -64.26 67.14
CA SER A 423 7.48 -64.31 65.97
C SER A 423 6.30 -63.34 66.16
N ARG A 424 6.34 -62.20 65.46
CA ARG A 424 5.18 -61.45 64.96
C ARG A 424 5.65 -60.23 64.15
N ARG A 425 6.30 -60.47 63.03
CA ARG A 425 6.33 -59.52 61.91
C ARG A 425 5.20 -59.91 60.95
N ALA A 426 3.99 -59.46 61.26
CA ALA A 426 2.88 -59.42 60.33
C ALA A 426 1.88 -58.33 60.78
N SER A 427 1.70 -57.34 59.91
CA SER A 427 0.68 -56.28 59.93
C SER A 427 0.58 -55.42 61.20
N GLN A 428 1.31 -54.31 61.24
CA GLN A 428 0.82 -53.10 61.93
C GLN A 428 -0.42 -52.60 61.19
N ARG A 429 -1.60 -53.12 61.56
CA ARG A 429 -2.86 -52.43 61.29
C ARG A 429 -2.83 -51.11 62.05
N GLN A 430 -2.84 -50.01 61.31
CA GLN A 430 -2.99 -48.66 61.87
C GLN A 430 -4.27 -48.63 62.70
N GLN A 431 -4.18 -48.36 64.00
CA GLN A 431 -5.36 -48.09 64.82
C GLN A 431 -5.98 -46.78 64.36
N PRO A 432 -7.31 -46.71 64.11
CA PRO A 432 -7.96 -45.46 63.81
C PRO A 432 -7.89 -44.52 65.02
N LEU A 433 -7.46 -43.29 64.79
CA LEU A 433 -7.37 -42.23 65.79
C LEU A 433 -8.76 -41.89 66.33
N VAL A 434 -9.05 -42.28 67.57
CA VAL A 434 -10.25 -41.86 68.29
C VAL A 434 -10.06 -40.43 68.77
N ARG A 435 -10.99 -39.53 68.40
CA ARG A 435 -11.02 -38.16 68.94
C ARG A 435 -11.48 -38.23 70.40
N PRO A 436 -10.95 -37.38 71.30
CA PRO A 436 -11.50 -37.30 72.65
C PRO A 436 -12.97 -36.86 72.59
N PRO A 437 -13.83 -37.36 73.49
CA PRO A 437 -15.21 -36.94 73.56
C PRO A 437 -15.32 -35.45 73.89
N THR A 438 -16.20 -34.75 73.20
CA THR A 438 -16.60 -33.37 73.52
C THR A 438 -17.36 -33.35 74.85
N PRO A 439 -17.10 -32.39 75.76
CA PRO A 439 -17.80 -32.31 77.03
C PRO A 439 -19.27 -31.90 76.83
N ASP A 440 -20.17 -32.67 77.42
CA ASP A 440 -21.61 -32.36 77.44
C ASP A 440 -21.89 -31.28 78.49
N TYR A 441 -22.52 -30.19 78.05
CA TYR A 441 -23.15 -29.21 78.93
C TYR A 441 -24.66 -29.40 78.83
N ALA A 442 -25.28 -29.95 79.88
CA ALA A 442 -26.56 -29.46 80.43
C ALA A 442 -27.05 -30.40 81.54
N ILE A 443 -27.27 -29.78 82.71
CA ILE A 443 -28.03 -30.33 83.84
C ILE A 443 -29.51 -29.98 83.58
N ALA A 444 -30.42 -30.96 83.63
CA ALA A 444 -31.86 -30.70 83.75
C ALA A 444 -32.58 -31.87 84.46
N HIS A 445 -33.03 -31.60 85.68
CA HIS A 445 -34.19 -32.08 86.46
C HIS A 445 -34.68 -33.55 86.36
N VAL A 446 -34.69 -34.22 87.52
CA VAL A 446 -34.93 -35.66 87.76
C VAL A 446 -36.41 -36.01 88.00
N ALA A 447 -37.38 -35.22 87.51
CA ALA A 447 -38.81 -35.43 87.85
C ALA A 447 -39.66 -36.11 86.75
N ASP A 448 -39.19 -36.19 85.51
CA ASP A 448 -40.02 -36.66 84.37
C ASP A 448 -39.61 -38.05 83.83
N THR A 449 -38.83 -38.83 84.60
CA THR A 449 -38.13 -40.02 84.10
C THR A 449 -39.08 -41.11 83.58
N GLN A 450 -40.23 -41.34 84.20
CA GLN A 450 -41.11 -42.45 83.78
C GLN A 450 -41.85 -42.20 82.45
N GLN A 451 -42.19 -40.94 82.14
CA GLN A 451 -42.82 -40.60 80.85
C GLN A 451 -41.76 -40.51 79.73
N HIS A 452 -40.58 -39.98 80.06
CA HIS A 452 -39.46 -39.98 79.11
C HIS A 452 -38.93 -41.36 78.81
N ASP A 453 -38.93 -42.32 79.74
CA ASP A 453 -38.49 -43.69 79.48
C ASP A 453 -39.39 -44.40 78.45
N VAL A 454 -40.70 -44.17 78.52
CA VAL A 454 -41.67 -44.74 77.54
C VAL A 454 -41.54 -44.03 76.18
N GLU A 455 -41.39 -42.70 76.18
CA GLU A 455 -41.13 -41.92 74.97
C GLU A 455 -39.79 -42.26 74.33
N ASP A 456 -38.75 -42.51 75.13
CA ASP A 456 -37.42 -42.89 74.69
C ASP A 456 -37.37 -44.33 74.21
N ALA A 457 -38.09 -45.25 74.86
CA ALA A 457 -38.29 -46.61 74.35
C ALA A 457 -39.04 -46.59 73.02
N ALA A 458 -40.10 -45.78 72.88
CA ALA A 458 -40.83 -45.60 71.63
C ALA A 458 -39.97 -44.94 70.55
N ARG A 459 -39.15 -43.94 70.91
CA ARG A 459 -38.21 -43.26 70.02
C ARG A 459 -37.07 -44.20 69.59
N LEU A 460 -36.61 -45.09 70.47
CA LEU A 460 -35.63 -46.13 70.16
C LEU A 460 -36.25 -47.16 69.21
N LEU A 461 -37.47 -47.60 69.45
CA LEU A 461 -38.23 -48.48 68.53
C LEU A 461 -38.41 -47.82 67.16
N GLN A 462 -38.80 -46.55 67.10
CA GLN A 462 -38.91 -45.81 65.85
C GLN A 462 -37.56 -45.66 65.14
N LYS A 463 -36.47 -45.41 65.88
CA LYS A 463 -35.11 -45.35 65.32
C LYS A 463 -34.67 -46.71 64.78
N LEU A 464 -34.98 -47.80 65.48
CA LEU A 464 -34.67 -49.16 65.03
C LEU A 464 -35.50 -49.55 63.80
N LEU A 465 -36.79 -49.23 63.76
CA LEU A 465 -37.65 -49.50 62.60
C LEU A 465 -37.22 -48.67 61.38
N ARG A 466 -36.91 -47.39 61.57
CA ARG A 466 -36.35 -46.54 60.49
C ARG A 466 -34.97 -47.04 60.04
N GLY A 467 -34.09 -47.37 60.99
CA GLY A 467 -32.77 -47.93 60.72
C GLY A 467 -32.85 -49.26 59.96
N ARG A 468 -33.78 -50.14 60.36
CA ARG A 468 -34.01 -51.43 59.70
C ARG A 468 -34.64 -51.26 58.32
N ALA A 469 -35.55 -50.32 58.15
CA ALA A 469 -36.10 -49.97 56.85
C ALA A 469 -35.02 -49.44 55.89
N VAL A 470 -34.16 -48.52 56.35
CA VAL A 470 -33.03 -48.00 55.57
C VAL A 470 -32.03 -49.11 55.26
N GLN A 471 -31.73 -49.99 56.22
CA GLN A 471 -30.88 -51.15 55.98
C GLN A 471 -31.49 -52.08 54.93
N ASN A 472 -32.78 -52.40 55.03
CA ASN A 472 -33.46 -53.26 54.06
C ASN A 472 -33.48 -52.61 52.66
N MET A 473 -33.78 -51.30 52.56
CA MET A 473 -33.68 -50.56 51.29
C MET A 473 -32.25 -50.56 50.73
N MET A 474 -31.24 -50.48 51.61
CA MET A 474 -29.84 -50.55 51.20
C MET A 474 -29.44 -51.98 50.78
N PHE A 475 -29.91 -53.02 51.46
CA PHE A 475 -29.65 -54.41 51.11
C PHE A 475 -30.32 -54.75 49.77
N GLU A 476 -31.57 -54.37 49.58
CA GLU A 476 -32.28 -54.54 48.33
C GLU A 476 -31.63 -53.71 47.20
N GLY A 477 -31.20 -52.48 47.50
CA GLY A 477 -30.44 -51.65 46.57
C GLY A 477 -29.06 -52.23 46.21
N LYS A 478 -28.42 -52.94 47.15
CA LYS A 478 -27.16 -53.67 46.91
C LYS A 478 -27.40 -54.94 46.11
N GLU A 479 -28.47 -55.68 46.36
CA GLU A 479 -28.83 -56.88 45.59
C GLU A 479 -29.17 -56.52 44.14
N ARG A 480 -30.00 -55.50 43.92
CA ARG A 480 -30.32 -54.98 42.57
C ARG A 480 -29.10 -54.49 41.79
N ARG A 481 -28.03 -54.11 42.49
CA ARG A 481 -26.78 -53.59 41.90
C ARG A 481 -25.60 -54.52 42.15
N ALA A 482 -25.84 -55.76 42.59
CA ALA A 482 -24.78 -56.67 43.00
C ALA A 482 -23.91 -57.03 41.78
N GLU A 483 -24.55 -57.25 40.63
CA GLU A 483 -23.89 -57.51 39.35
C GLU A 483 -23.05 -56.30 38.93
N LEU A 484 -23.60 -55.09 38.94
CA LEU A 484 -22.85 -53.86 38.64
C LEU A 484 -21.68 -53.64 39.61
N ILE A 485 -21.85 -53.92 40.90
CA ILE A 485 -20.77 -53.80 41.89
C ILE A 485 -19.69 -54.86 41.64
N ALA A 486 -20.08 -56.08 41.25
CA ALA A 486 -19.14 -57.14 40.88
C ALA A 486 -18.39 -56.77 39.59
N GLU A 487 -19.07 -56.21 38.59
CA GLU A 487 -18.47 -55.69 37.36
C GLU A 487 -17.50 -54.54 37.64
N LEU A 488 -17.90 -53.57 38.47
CA LEU A 488 -17.04 -52.45 38.86
C LEU A 488 -15.83 -52.90 39.67
N ARG A 489 -15.99 -53.88 40.56
CA ARG A 489 -14.85 -54.47 41.29
C ARG A 489 -13.94 -55.28 40.38
N ALA A 490 -14.49 -56.03 39.43
CA ALA A 490 -13.72 -56.72 38.42
C ALA A 490 -12.96 -55.73 37.52
N ALA A 491 -13.58 -54.60 37.17
CA ALA A 491 -12.93 -53.51 36.43
C ALA A 491 -11.80 -52.86 37.24
N ASP A 492 -12.01 -52.60 38.54
CA ASP A 492 -10.98 -52.06 39.44
C ASP A 492 -9.81 -53.05 39.64
N GLU A 493 -10.10 -54.35 39.76
CA GLU A 493 -9.10 -55.41 39.83
C GLU A 493 -8.34 -55.53 38.50
N GLN A 494 -9.02 -55.45 37.35
CA GLN A 494 -8.38 -55.39 36.03
C GLN A 494 -7.50 -54.16 35.86
N LEU A 495 -7.93 -52.98 36.30
CA LEU A 495 -7.11 -51.76 36.30
C LEU A 495 -5.93 -51.85 37.28
N ALA A 496 -6.07 -52.57 38.40
CA ALA A 496 -4.97 -52.84 39.32
C ALA A 496 -3.97 -53.83 38.72
N VAL A 497 -4.44 -54.86 38.01
CA VAL A 497 -3.61 -55.82 37.28
C VAL A 497 -2.92 -55.15 36.09
N GLN A 498 -3.61 -54.27 35.35
CA GLN A 498 -3.02 -53.45 34.28
C GLN A 498 -1.94 -52.52 34.84
N ARG A 499 -2.18 -51.82 35.95
CA ARG A 499 -1.13 -51.00 36.60
C ARG A 499 0.06 -51.81 37.10
N ARG A 500 -0.15 -53.05 37.55
CA ARG A 500 0.93 -53.98 37.92
C ARG A 500 1.69 -54.46 36.69
N HIS A 501 0.98 -54.81 35.62
CA HIS A 501 1.57 -55.17 34.33
C HIS A 501 2.32 -54.00 33.69
N GLU A 502 1.82 -52.77 33.78
CA GLU A 502 2.52 -51.54 33.35
C GLU A 502 3.80 -51.33 34.17
N PHE A 503 3.74 -51.56 35.48
CA PHE A 503 4.90 -51.48 36.37
C PHE A 503 5.95 -52.57 36.09
N GLU A 504 5.53 -53.80 35.76
CA GLU A 504 6.41 -54.90 35.34
C GLU A 504 6.98 -54.69 33.91
N LEU A 505 6.18 -54.18 32.97
CA LEU A 505 6.62 -53.82 31.61
C LEU A 505 7.65 -52.69 31.61
N LEU A 506 7.51 -51.72 32.52
CA LEU A 506 8.49 -50.65 32.78
C LEU A 506 9.84 -51.19 33.29
N GLN A 507 9.87 -52.36 33.95
CA GLN A 507 11.11 -53.01 34.39
C GLN A 507 11.73 -53.92 33.31
N GLY A 508 10.94 -54.51 32.41
CA GLY A 508 11.40 -55.51 31.46
C GLY A 508 11.70 -55.05 30.02
N SER A 509 11.24 -53.88 29.58
CA SER A 509 11.22 -53.51 28.14
C SER A 509 11.75 -52.11 27.82
N GLY A 510 12.89 -51.73 28.41
CA GLY A 510 13.48 -50.41 28.20
C GLY A 510 13.68 -50.04 26.73
N THR A 511 13.96 -50.99 25.84
CA THR A 511 14.20 -50.73 24.41
C THR A 511 12.92 -50.67 23.57
N GLU A 512 12.01 -51.64 23.72
CA GLU A 512 10.76 -51.67 22.95
C GLU A 512 9.80 -50.53 23.33
N ALA A 513 9.83 -50.08 24.58
CA ALA A 513 9.07 -48.91 25.01
C ALA A 513 9.60 -47.61 24.38
N ILE A 514 10.92 -47.50 24.19
CA ILE A 514 11.54 -46.35 23.51
C ILE A 514 11.13 -46.33 22.03
N ASP A 515 11.15 -47.48 21.35
CA ASP A 515 10.77 -47.57 19.94
C ASP A 515 9.29 -47.23 19.71
N ARG A 516 8.39 -47.65 20.61
CA ARG A 516 6.96 -47.28 20.55
C ARG A 516 6.73 -45.79 20.81
N VAL A 517 7.47 -45.19 21.73
CA VAL A 517 7.41 -43.75 21.99
C VAL A 517 7.98 -42.96 20.79
N ALA A 518 9.05 -43.46 20.17
CA ALA A 518 9.62 -42.87 18.96
C ALA A 518 8.62 -42.92 17.80
N TYR A 519 7.97 -44.07 17.57
CA TYR A 519 6.94 -44.23 16.55
C TYR A 519 5.70 -43.37 16.81
N ALA A 520 5.28 -43.23 18.08
CA ALA A 520 4.20 -42.32 18.46
C ALA A 520 4.56 -40.84 18.25
N ALA A 521 5.84 -40.49 18.38
CA ALA A 521 6.33 -39.14 18.12
C ALA A 521 6.40 -38.85 16.62
N THR A 522 6.87 -39.79 15.78
CA THR A 522 6.91 -39.61 14.32
C THR A 522 5.51 -39.49 13.73
N THR A 523 4.59 -40.38 14.12
CA THR A 523 3.19 -40.33 13.68
C THR A 523 2.47 -39.04 14.11
N ARG A 524 2.84 -38.45 15.25
CA ARG A 524 2.33 -37.14 15.68
C ARG A 524 2.82 -36.02 14.76
N VAL A 525 4.12 -36.00 14.43
CA VAL A 525 4.71 -35.00 13.53
C VAL A 525 4.13 -35.15 12.12
N GLU A 526 3.99 -36.39 11.64
CA GLU A 526 3.36 -36.68 10.36
C GLU A 526 1.88 -36.23 10.34
N GLY A 527 1.13 -36.50 11.41
CA GLY A 527 -0.26 -36.05 11.54
C GLY A 527 -0.40 -34.52 11.57
N GLU A 528 0.53 -33.82 12.22
CA GLU A 528 0.58 -32.35 12.25
C GLU A 528 0.82 -31.80 10.84
N VAL A 529 1.83 -32.30 10.14
CA VAL A 529 2.14 -31.89 8.76
C VAL A 529 0.97 -32.17 7.81
N VAL A 530 0.35 -33.35 7.91
CA VAL A 530 -0.82 -33.69 7.09
C VAL A 530 -2.00 -32.78 7.41
N SER A 531 -2.22 -32.45 8.69
CA SER A 531 -3.30 -31.54 9.08
C SER A 531 -3.09 -30.11 8.57
N GLU A 532 -1.86 -29.60 8.61
CA GLU A 532 -1.50 -28.29 8.06
C GLU A 532 -1.64 -28.25 6.54
N MET A 533 -1.21 -29.31 5.85
CA MET A 533 -1.37 -29.43 4.40
C MET A 533 -2.86 -29.48 4.00
N LEU A 534 -3.69 -30.24 4.72
CA LEU A 534 -5.12 -30.31 4.44
C LEU A 534 -5.83 -28.98 4.73
N ASP A 535 -5.45 -28.28 5.80
CA ASP A 535 -5.99 -26.95 6.10
C ASP A 535 -5.55 -25.90 5.07
N PHE A 536 -4.30 -25.97 4.60
CA PHE A 536 -3.81 -25.14 3.50
C PHE A 536 -4.57 -25.41 2.19
N LEU A 537 -4.72 -26.67 1.80
CA LEU A 537 -5.47 -27.06 0.60
C LEU A 537 -6.95 -26.68 0.70
N SER A 538 -7.55 -26.82 1.88
CA SER A 538 -8.91 -26.35 2.19
C SER A 538 -9.06 -24.84 1.96
N LYS A 539 -8.12 -24.04 2.47
CA LYS A 539 -8.10 -22.58 2.29
C LYS A 539 -7.83 -22.15 0.86
N GLU A 540 -6.93 -22.82 0.13
CA GLU A 540 -6.70 -22.52 -1.28
C GLU A 540 -7.90 -22.91 -2.14
N LEU A 541 -8.61 -23.98 -1.78
CA LEU A 541 -9.84 -24.38 -2.46
C LEU A 541 -10.96 -23.36 -2.23
N SER A 542 -11.17 -22.87 -0.99
CA SER A 542 -12.13 -21.80 -0.72
C SER A 542 -11.75 -20.50 -1.43
N ARG A 543 -10.47 -20.12 -1.38
CA ARG A 543 -9.94 -18.96 -2.10
C ARG A 543 -10.16 -19.07 -3.61
N SER A 544 -9.93 -20.25 -4.21
CA SER A 544 -10.15 -20.52 -5.63
C SER A 544 -11.63 -20.35 -6.01
N ARG A 545 -12.55 -20.86 -5.18
CA ARG A 545 -14.00 -20.67 -5.37
C ARG A 545 -14.41 -19.21 -5.27
N GLU A 546 -13.88 -18.47 -4.31
CA GLU A 546 -14.13 -17.03 -4.17
C GLU A 546 -13.60 -16.24 -5.37
N VAL A 547 -12.38 -16.54 -5.84
CA VAL A 547 -11.81 -15.93 -7.04
C VAL A 547 -12.67 -16.21 -8.28
N ALA A 548 -13.15 -17.44 -8.45
CA ALA A 548 -14.06 -17.79 -9.54
C ALA A 548 -15.39 -17.00 -9.47
N LYS A 549 -15.95 -16.85 -8.27
CA LYS A 549 -17.16 -16.03 -8.05
C LYS A 549 -16.89 -14.56 -8.37
N MET A 550 -15.77 -13.99 -7.92
CA MET A 550 -15.38 -12.61 -8.22
C MET A 550 -15.17 -12.38 -9.71
N ARG A 551 -14.54 -13.32 -10.42
CA ARG A 551 -14.42 -13.27 -11.89
C ARG A 551 -15.79 -13.20 -12.57
N SER A 552 -16.77 -13.98 -12.11
CA SER A 552 -18.13 -13.92 -12.66
C SER A 552 -18.79 -12.54 -12.47
N PHE A 553 -18.54 -11.87 -11.34
CA PHE A 553 -19.04 -10.52 -11.10
C PHE A 553 -18.34 -9.48 -11.99
N VAL A 554 -17.02 -9.61 -12.19
CA VAL A 554 -16.25 -8.72 -13.06
C VAL A 554 -16.72 -8.85 -14.51
N VAL A 555 -16.95 -10.07 -15.01
CA VAL A 555 -17.46 -10.29 -16.38
C VAL A 555 -18.83 -9.64 -16.55
N LYS A 556 -19.77 -9.86 -15.62
CA LYS A 556 -21.09 -9.22 -15.65
C LYS A 556 -21.02 -7.69 -15.60
N ALA A 557 -20.11 -7.14 -14.79
CA ALA A 557 -19.89 -5.70 -14.73
C ALA A 557 -19.30 -5.14 -16.04
N ALA A 558 -18.39 -5.88 -16.69
CA ALA A 558 -17.83 -5.51 -17.98
C ALA A 558 -18.87 -5.56 -19.10
N GLU A 559 -19.73 -6.59 -19.12
CA GLU A 559 -20.87 -6.68 -20.04
C GLU A 559 -21.82 -5.49 -19.85
N GLN A 560 -22.19 -5.16 -18.60
CA GLN A 560 -23.02 -3.99 -18.31
C GLN A 560 -22.38 -2.67 -18.75
N ARG A 561 -21.07 -2.52 -18.55
CA ARG A 561 -20.34 -1.34 -19.04
C ARG A 561 -20.41 -1.26 -20.56
N ARG A 562 -20.14 -2.37 -21.26
CA ARG A 562 -20.19 -2.42 -22.73
C ARG A 562 -21.58 -2.10 -23.27
N VAL A 563 -22.64 -2.59 -22.63
CA VAL A 563 -24.03 -2.24 -23.00
C VAL A 563 -24.26 -0.74 -22.86
N ARG A 564 -23.86 -0.13 -21.74
CA ARG A 564 -23.99 1.33 -21.55
C ARG A 564 -23.15 2.13 -22.53
N GLU A 565 -21.92 1.70 -22.82
CA GLU A 565 -21.06 2.34 -23.82
C GLU A 565 -21.67 2.28 -25.22
N VAL A 566 -22.32 1.17 -25.58
CA VAL A 566 -23.04 1.02 -26.86
C VAL A 566 -24.30 1.89 -26.88
N GLU A 567 -25.07 1.93 -25.79
CA GLU A 567 -26.27 2.79 -25.68
C GLU A 567 -25.91 4.28 -25.74
N GLU A 568 -24.87 4.71 -25.00
CA GLU A 568 -24.35 6.07 -25.07
C GLU A 568 -23.74 6.37 -26.43
N GLY A 569 -23.02 5.42 -27.02
CA GLY A 569 -22.47 5.54 -28.38
C GLY A 569 -23.58 5.73 -29.42
N GLY A 570 -24.67 4.97 -29.31
CA GLY A 570 -25.85 5.13 -30.17
C GLY A 570 -26.55 6.47 -29.97
N ARG A 571 -26.65 6.96 -28.73
CA ARG A 571 -27.20 8.30 -28.44
C ARG A 571 -26.32 9.41 -29.01
N ARG A 572 -25.00 9.31 -28.88
CA ARG A 572 -24.04 10.29 -29.45
C ARG A 572 -24.14 10.32 -30.96
N GLN A 573 -24.14 9.17 -31.62
CA GLN A 573 -24.31 9.09 -33.09
C GLN A 573 -25.64 9.71 -33.54
N ALA A 574 -26.73 9.47 -32.82
CA ALA A 574 -28.02 10.08 -33.14
C ALA A 574 -28.01 11.60 -32.95
N GLU A 575 -27.34 12.10 -31.91
CA GLU A 575 -27.19 13.53 -31.65
C GLU A 575 -26.29 14.20 -32.70
N ASP A 576 -25.17 13.57 -33.08
CA ASP A 576 -24.26 14.08 -34.11
C ASP A 576 -24.97 14.17 -35.47
N LEU A 577 -25.73 13.15 -35.85
CA LEU A 577 -26.55 13.20 -37.08
C LEU A 577 -27.62 14.30 -37.04
N LEU A 578 -28.17 14.60 -35.86
CA LEU A 578 -29.14 15.68 -35.69
C LEU A 578 -28.45 17.04 -35.82
N ARG A 579 -27.27 17.21 -35.21
CA ARG A 579 -26.44 18.42 -35.35
C ARG A 579 -26.00 18.65 -36.78
N GLU A 580 -25.57 17.61 -37.51
CA GLU A 580 -25.21 17.72 -38.93
C GLU A 580 -26.39 18.24 -39.76
N ARG A 581 -27.61 17.72 -39.51
CA ARG A 581 -28.83 18.20 -40.18
C ARG A 581 -29.14 19.65 -39.80
N GLU A 582 -29.02 20.01 -38.53
CA GLU A 582 -29.22 21.40 -38.07
C GLU A 582 -28.20 22.36 -38.69
N ASP A 583 -26.93 21.96 -38.79
CA ASP A 583 -25.86 22.74 -39.41
C ASP A 583 -26.07 22.93 -40.91
N GLU A 584 -26.60 21.92 -41.61
CA GLU A 584 -27.00 22.05 -43.01
C GLU A 584 -28.17 23.02 -43.18
N VAL A 585 -29.19 22.93 -42.33
CA VAL A 585 -30.33 23.86 -42.33
C VAL A 585 -29.84 25.28 -42.05
N PHE A 586 -28.97 25.46 -41.05
CA PHE A 586 -28.40 26.75 -40.70
C PHE A 586 -27.58 27.34 -41.87
N ARG A 587 -26.73 26.52 -42.51
CA ARG A 587 -25.98 26.96 -43.70
C ARG A 587 -26.90 27.44 -44.83
N ARG A 588 -28.00 26.72 -45.10
CA ARG A 588 -28.98 27.13 -46.12
C ARG A 588 -29.70 28.43 -45.74
N VAL A 589 -30.12 28.58 -44.48
CA VAL A 589 -30.75 29.82 -44.00
C VAL A 589 -29.81 31.01 -44.13
N MET A 590 -28.54 30.84 -43.74
CA MET A 590 -27.52 31.88 -43.88
C MET A 590 -27.24 32.23 -45.34
N GLN A 591 -27.22 31.24 -46.23
CA GLN A 591 -27.09 31.47 -47.66
C GLN A 591 -28.26 32.33 -48.18
N VAL A 592 -29.51 31.98 -47.85
CA VAL A 592 -30.68 32.77 -48.24
C VAL A 592 -30.60 34.18 -47.67
N HIS A 593 -30.19 34.38 -46.42
CA HIS A 593 -30.00 35.72 -45.85
C HIS A 593 -28.90 36.50 -46.57
N GLN A 594 -27.80 35.84 -46.94
CA GLN A 594 -26.73 36.48 -47.69
C GLN A 594 -27.14 36.84 -49.12
N GLU A 595 -27.96 36.01 -49.77
CA GLU A 595 -28.55 36.29 -51.08
C GLU A 595 -29.52 37.46 -50.99
N THR A 596 -30.49 37.42 -50.08
CA THR A 596 -31.46 38.54 -49.90
C THR A 596 -30.79 39.87 -49.54
N SER A 597 -29.69 39.85 -48.78
CA SER A 597 -28.94 41.07 -48.48
C SER A 597 -28.11 41.56 -49.67
N ARG A 598 -27.60 40.67 -50.52
CA ARG A 598 -26.95 41.06 -51.78
C ARG A 598 -27.97 41.65 -52.75
N ASP A 599 -29.09 40.98 -52.95
CA ASP A 599 -30.16 41.47 -53.82
C ASP A 599 -30.63 42.87 -53.38
N PHE A 600 -30.82 43.08 -52.08
CA PHE A 600 -31.16 44.40 -51.54
C PHE A 600 -30.07 45.46 -51.79
N VAL A 601 -28.79 45.11 -51.64
CA VAL A 601 -27.68 46.03 -51.92
C VAL A 601 -27.59 46.32 -53.41
N ASP A 602 -27.78 45.33 -54.26
CA ASP A 602 -27.76 45.47 -55.71
C ASP A 602 -28.92 46.37 -56.17
N ASP A 603 -30.13 46.19 -55.64
CA ASP A 603 -31.28 47.08 -55.91
C ASP A 603 -30.97 48.54 -55.55
N VAL A 604 -30.40 48.78 -54.35
CA VAL A 604 -30.01 50.14 -53.91
C VAL A 604 -28.89 50.71 -54.79
N LEU A 605 -27.92 49.89 -55.18
CA LEU A 605 -26.82 50.32 -56.05
C LEU A 605 -27.32 50.61 -57.47
N GLU A 606 -28.26 49.84 -58.00
CA GLU A 606 -28.91 50.10 -59.29
C GLU A 606 -29.66 51.44 -59.26
N GLU A 607 -30.45 51.70 -58.22
CA GLU A 607 -31.14 52.99 -58.03
C GLU A 607 -30.14 54.16 -58.00
N VAL A 608 -29.07 54.04 -57.19
CA VAL A 608 -28.03 55.08 -57.10
C VAL A 608 -27.29 55.25 -58.43
N ALA A 609 -26.98 54.16 -59.13
CA ALA A 609 -26.30 54.21 -60.42
C ALA A 609 -27.17 54.89 -61.49
N LEU A 610 -28.48 54.62 -61.50
CA LEU A 610 -29.44 55.29 -62.40
C LEU A 610 -29.53 56.79 -62.08
N GLU A 611 -29.61 57.18 -60.80
CA GLU A 611 -29.61 58.59 -60.40
C GLU A 611 -28.31 59.31 -60.81
N GLN A 612 -27.15 58.69 -60.59
CA GLN A 612 -25.85 59.25 -60.98
C GLN A 612 -25.69 59.34 -62.50
N ALA A 613 -26.10 58.30 -63.23
CA ALA A 613 -26.08 58.31 -64.70
C ALA A 613 -26.99 59.42 -65.25
N HIS A 614 -28.17 59.62 -64.68
CA HIS A 614 -29.06 60.73 -65.05
C HIS A 614 -28.42 62.09 -64.73
N ALA A 615 -27.83 62.26 -63.53
CA ALA A 615 -27.16 63.50 -63.16
C ALA A 615 -25.96 63.81 -64.09
N GLN A 616 -25.16 62.80 -64.42
CA GLN A 616 -24.05 62.93 -65.35
C GLN A 616 -24.54 63.26 -66.77
N ALA A 617 -25.57 62.58 -67.25
CA ALA A 617 -26.15 62.88 -68.56
C ALA A 617 -26.67 64.32 -68.65
N LEU A 618 -27.34 64.82 -67.60
CA LEU A 618 -27.76 66.23 -67.52
C LEU A 618 -26.57 67.18 -67.49
N HIS A 619 -25.50 66.83 -66.77
CA HIS A 619 -24.27 67.63 -66.74
C HIS A 619 -23.60 67.69 -68.11
N GLU A 620 -23.46 66.56 -68.80
CA GLU A 620 -22.92 66.50 -70.15
C GLU A 620 -23.79 67.25 -71.16
N LEU A 621 -25.12 67.12 -71.09
CA LEU A 621 -26.05 67.91 -71.91
C LEU A 621 -25.93 69.41 -71.61
N HIS A 622 -25.75 69.79 -70.34
CA HIS A 622 -25.53 71.20 -69.99
C HIS A 622 -24.23 71.73 -70.58
N VAL A 623 -23.13 70.97 -70.48
CA VAL A 623 -21.84 71.35 -71.09
C VAL A 623 -21.95 71.42 -72.61
N ARG A 624 -22.63 70.45 -73.25
CA ARG A 624 -22.87 70.44 -74.69
C ARG A 624 -23.72 71.63 -75.13
N SER A 625 -24.86 71.88 -74.48
CA SER A 625 -25.74 73.01 -74.80
C SER A 625 -25.09 74.38 -74.54
N ALA A 626 -24.36 74.55 -73.45
CA ALA A 626 -23.74 75.82 -73.10
C ALA A 626 -22.50 76.15 -73.97
N GLY A 627 -21.72 75.13 -74.36
CA GLY A 627 -20.42 75.34 -75.01
C GLY A 627 -20.36 74.94 -76.49
N VAL A 628 -21.06 73.87 -76.88
CA VAL A 628 -20.90 73.22 -78.19
C VAL A 628 -22.07 73.50 -79.11
N ASP A 629 -23.32 73.38 -78.65
CA ASP A 629 -24.51 73.54 -79.49
C ASP A 629 -24.60 74.93 -80.10
N GLY A 630 -24.19 75.98 -79.36
CA GLY A 630 -24.14 77.33 -79.91
C GLY A 630 -23.13 77.50 -81.05
N ILE A 631 -21.99 76.80 -80.98
CA ILE A 631 -20.95 76.82 -82.02
C ILE A 631 -21.39 75.95 -83.21
N VAL A 632 -21.99 74.80 -82.93
CA VAL A 632 -22.50 73.88 -83.96
C VAL A 632 -23.66 74.51 -84.72
N LEU A 633 -24.63 75.13 -84.04
CA LEU A 633 -25.72 75.86 -84.71
C LEU A 633 -25.19 77.04 -85.55
N GLN A 634 -24.13 77.71 -85.11
CA GLN A 634 -23.49 78.75 -85.93
C GLN A 634 -22.86 78.16 -87.20
N LEU A 635 -22.14 77.04 -87.09
CA LEU A 635 -21.55 76.33 -88.23
C LEU A 635 -22.62 75.71 -89.15
N GLU A 636 -23.71 75.17 -88.61
CA GLU A 636 -24.83 74.62 -89.37
C GLU A 636 -25.54 75.73 -90.14
N ASN A 637 -25.84 76.88 -89.52
CA ASN A 637 -26.42 78.03 -90.23
C ASN A 637 -25.51 78.59 -91.33
N GLU A 638 -24.18 78.44 -91.19
CA GLU A 638 -23.20 78.84 -92.23
C GLU A 638 -23.12 77.80 -93.37
N MET A 639 -23.48 76.55 -93.13
CA MET A 639 -23.40 75.42 -94.07
C MET A 639 -24.75 75.00 -94.69
N ASP A 640 -25.86 75.51 -94.17
CA ASP A 640 -27.22 75.24 -94.66
C ASP A 640 -27.47 75.98 -95.98
N SER A 641 -27.29 75.24 -97.07
CA SER A 641 -27.78 75.57 -98.41
C SER A 641 -28.92 74.61 -98.78
N ASP A 642 -29.92 75.05 -99.53
CA ASP A 642 -31.09 74.22 -99.86
C ASP A 642 -30.69 72.85 -100.50
N GLU A 643 -29.54 72.79 -101.19
CA GLU A 643 -28.99 71.56 -101.76
C GLU A 643 -28.43 70.59 -100.71
N THR A 644 -27.79 71.09 -99.65
CA THR A 644 -27.25 70.27 -98.57
C THR A 644 -28.37 69.69 -97.69
N VAL A 645 -29.40 70.48 -97.41
CA VAL A 645 -30.59 70.04 -96.66
C VAL A 645 -31.35 68.93 -97.41
N VAL A 646 -31.53 69.07 -98.73
CA VAL A 646 -32.16 68.01 -99.55
C VAL A 646 -31.31 66.74 -99.58
N ARG A 647 -29.97 66.87 -99.65
CA ARG A 647 -29.05 65.73 -99.62
C ARG A 647 -29.10 65.00 -98.28
N GLU A 648 -29.18 65.71 -97.16
CA GLU A 648 -29.30 65.12 -95.83
C GLU A 648 -30.67 64.50 -95.57
N LEU A 649 -31.75 65.11 -96.05
CA LEU A 649 -33.08 64.49 -96.02
C LEU A 649 -33.08 63.17 -96.80
N VAL A 650 -32.54 63.15 -98.01
CA VAL A 650 -32.44 61.92 -98.81
C VAL A 650 -31.52 60.89 -98.15
N ALA A 651 -30.41 61.31 -97.55
CA ALA A 651 -29.50 60.42 -96.82
C ALA A 651 -30.14 59.83 -95.55
N SER A 652 -30.88 60.63 -94.78
CA SER A 652 -31.59 60.20 -93.57
C SER A 652 -32.73 59.22 -93.85
N PHE A 653 -33.30 59.21 -95.05
CA PHE A 653 -34.26 58.18 -95.46
C PHE A 653 -33.58 56.94 -96.04
N LEU A 654 -32.58 57.09 -96.92
CA LEU A 654 -31.98 55.97 -97.65
C LEU A 654 -31.05 55.12 -96.78
N LEU A 655 -30.16 55.73 -95.98
CA LEU A 655 -29.19 54.98 -95.16
C LEU A 655 -29.88 54.10 -94.11
N PRO A 656 -30.84 54.59 -93.30
CA PRO A 656 -31.54 53.75 -92.33
C PRO A 656 -32.45 52.72 -92.99
N HIS A 657 -32.94 52.96 -94.21
CA HIS A 657 -33.71 51.96 -94.94
C HIS A 657 -32.82 50.81 -95.43
N VAL A 658 -31.65 51.13 -95.99
CA VAL A 658 -30.65 50.14 -96.42
C VAL A 658 -30.08 49.36 -95.23
N GLN A 659 -29.80 50.03 -94.11
CA GLN A 659 -29.36 49.35 -92.87
C GLN A 659 -30.45 48.44 -92.31
N ARG A 660 -31.72 48.88 -92.25
CA ARG A 660 -32.84 48.00 -91.87
C ARG A 660 -32.98 46.81 -92.80
N GLN A 661 -32.78 47.00 -94.11
CA GLN A 661 -32.80 45.90 -95.07
C GLN A 661 -31.60 44.94 -94.87
N HIS A 662 -30.42 45.45 -94.52
CA HIS A 662 -29.24 44.64 -94.23
C HIS A 662 -29.42 43.81 -92.95
N VAL A 663 -29.89 44.42 -91.87
CA VAL A 663 -30.19 43.72 -90.60
C VAL A 663 -31.28 42.67 -90.82
N ARG A 664 -32.35 42.98 -91.57
CA ARG A 664 -33.37 41.99 -91.94
C ARG A 664 -32.76 40.81 -92.70
N ARG A 665 -31.84 41.05 -93.64
CA ARG A 665 -31.14 39.98 -94.36
C ARG A 665 -30.26 39.14 -93.44
N GLN A 666 -29.51 39.76 -92.53
CA GLN A 666 -28.69 39.03 -91.55
C GLN A 666 -29.56 38.14 -90.65
N VAL A 667 -30.65 38.68 -90.10
CA VAL A 667 -31.60 37.90 -89.28
C VAL A 667 -32.19 36.75 -90.09
N THR A 668 -32.58 36.96 -91.35
CA THR A 668 -33.07 35.86 -92.20
C THR A 668 -32.00 34.80 -92.45
N GLN A 669 -30.73 35.17 -92.59
CA GLN A 669 -29.64 34.21 -92.76
C GLN A 669 -29.39 33.39 -91.49
N GLU A 670 -29.45 34.02 -90.32
CA GLU A 670 -29.35 33.31 -89.03
C GLU A 670 -30.54 32.37 -88.81
N GLN A 671 -31.76 32.83 -89.08
CA GLN A 671 -32.96 32.00 -89.03
C GLN A 671 -32.89 30.82 -90.01
N MET A 672 -32.36 31.03 -91.21
CA MET A 672 -32.15 29.94 -92.18
C MET A 672 -31.18 28.88 -91.65
N LYS A 673 -30.11 29.24 -90.92
CA LYS A 673 -29.21 28.25 -90.29
C LYS A 673 -29.95 27.35 -89.32
N TYR A 674 -30.78 27.93 -88.45
CA TYR A 674 -31.59 27.17 -87.50
C TYR A 674 -32.67 26.33 -88.19
N MET A 675 -33.30 26.87 -89.24
CA MET A 675 -34.29 26.13 -90.03
C MET A 675 -33.65 24.95 -90.77
N THR A 676 -32.47 25.12 -91.36
CA THR A 676 -31.73 24.01 -91.98
C THR A 676 -31.32 22.97 -90.95
N ALA A 677 -30.86 23.37 -89.76
CA ALA A 677 -30.52 22.45 -88.68
C ALA A 677 -31.75 21.68 -88.18
N ALA A 678 -32.91 22.33 -88.07
CA ALA A 678 -34.15 21.68 -87.72
C ALA A 678 -34.59 20.69 -88.81
N HIS A 679 -34.47 21.06 -90.10
CA HIS A 679 -34.76 20.16 -91.21
C HIS A 679 -33.81 18.95 -91.23
N THR A 680 -32.51 19.12 -91.00
CA THR A 680 -31.56 17.99 -90.94
C THR A 680 -31.87 17.06 -89.78
N LEU A 681 -32.22 17.61 -88.61
CA LEU A 681 -32.62 16.80 -87.46
C LEU A 681 -33.92 16.03 -87.72
N LEU A 682 -34.90 16.66 -88.38
CA LEU A 682 -36.14 15.98 -88.76
C LEU A 682 -35.89 14.89 -89.80
N THR A 683 -34.98 15.10 -90.76
CA THR A 683 -34.61 14.06 -91.72
C THR A 683 -33.82 12.92 -91.07
N ASP A 684 -32.93 13.23 -90.12
CA ASP A 684 -32.19 12.21 -89.37
C ASP A 684 -33.12 11.40 -88.45
N MET A 685 -34.10 12.06 -87.80
CA MET A 685 -35.14 11.39 -87.03
C MET A 685 -36.04 10.52 -87.91
N ALA A 686 -36.45 11.02 -89.08
CA ALA A 686 -37.23 10.22 -90.04
C ALA A 686 -36.44 9.02 -90.59
N ALA A 687 -35.14 9.19 -90.84
CA ALA A 687 -34.25 8.10 -91.25
C ALA A 687 -34.08 7.07 -90.12
N GLY A 688 -33.93 7.51 -88.87
CA GLY A 688 -33.85 6.66 -87.68
C GLY A 688 -35.13 5.86 -87.40
N MET A 689 -36.32 6.42 -87.71
CA MET A 689 -37.59 5.71 -87.60
C MET A 689 -37.83 4.68 -88.72
N SER A 690 -37.07 4.75 -89.83
CA SER A 690 -37.20 3.83 -90.97
C SER A 690 -36.36 2.55 -90.86
N GLN A 691 -35.51 2.43 -89.85
CA GLN A 691 -34.72 1.21 -89.59
C GLN A 691 -35.32 0.39 -88.43
N PRO A 692 -35.72 -0.88 -88.63
CA PRO A 692 -36.12 -1.76 -87.53
C PRO A 692 -34.88 -2.22 -86.73
N GLN A 693 -34.90 -2.00 -85.41
CA GLN A 693 -33.91 -2.52 -84.45
C GLN A 693 -34.08 -4.05 -84.32
N PRO A 694 -32.99 -4.87 -84.36
CA PRO A 694 -33.05 -6.27 -83.95
C PRO A 694 -32.88 -6.42 -82.42
N ASP A 695 -33.77 -7.23 -81.81
CA ASP A 695 -33.81 -7.49 -80.37
C ASP A 695 -32.54 -8.19 -79.82
N PRO A 696 -32.05 -7.83 -78.62
CA PRO A 696 -30.89 -8.45 -78.00
C PRO A 696 -31.30 -9.60 -77.06
N SER A 697 -31.38 -10.83 -77.57
CA SER A 697 -31.30 -12.03 -76.72
C SER A 697 -30.85 -13.26 -77.51
N SER A 698 -29.57 -13.62 -77.43
CA SER A 698 -29.06 -15.01 -77.32
C SER A 698 -27.56 -15.09 -77.62
N SER A 699 -26.85 -15.87 -76.79
CA SER A 699 -25.58 -16.58 -77.04
C SER A 699 -24.37 -15.75 -77.52
N GLY A 700 -23.22 -15.73 -76.85
CA GLY A 700 -22.58 -16.85 -76.19
C GLY A 700 -21.68 -17.59 -77.20
N ALA A 701 -20.36 -17.48 -76.94
CA ALA A 701 -19.30 -18.39 -77.35
C ALA A 701 -18.73 -18.34 -78.79
N GLU A 702 -17.43 -18.65 -78.81
CA GLU A 702 -16.58 -19.17 -79.89
C GLU A 702 -15.68 -18.19 -80.66
N ASP A 703 -14.44 -18.14 -80.18
CA ASP A 703 -13.19 -18.56 -80.85
C ASP A 703 -12.76 -17.93 -82.19
N ALA A 704 -11.57 -17.33 -82.09
CA ALA A 704 -10.37 -17.54 -82.90
C ALA A 704 -10.49 -17.56 -84.44
N THR A 705 -9.88 -16.56 -85.06
CA THR A 705 -8.70 -16.75 -85.94
C THR A 705 -7.86 -15.49 -85.98
#